data_AF-A0A8C1W3E8-F1
#
_entry.id   AF-A0A8C1W3E8-F1
#
_cell.length_a   1.000
_cell.length_b   1.000
_cell.length_c   1.000
_cell.angle_alpha   90.00
_cell.angle_beta   90.00
_cell.angle_gamma   90.00
#
_symmetry.space_group_name_H-M   'P 1'
#
loop_
_entity.id
_entity.type
_entity.pdbx_description
1 polymer ?
#
loop_
_entity_poly.entity_id
_entity_poly.type
_entity_poly.pdbx_seq_one_letter_code
_entity_poly.pdbx_strand_id
1 'polypeptide(L)'
;MSKKPPSGRGKGERPDAMAALQAANEELRAKLTEIQIELQQEKTKVSKLEREKSQEVRHEQHKSTVVVTELKAKLHEEKLRELHGVRETLLRQHESELVRVIKIKDGEIQRLQALVSALRDGSTDKVKTALMAEAREECRRTFEGERMRLLQEISELKLVKRQMEEALSVAVQADKIKAAKIRSVYHLHQEEINRIKRECEREIRRLMDEIKLKERAVCGLERELSTQAGHTWKLQQQKQAVDTQLALLRDSSPRREGPYLPTAGDAAENTANPKDARRFQLKIAELSAIIRKLEDRNALLSEERNELLKRLREAESQYKPLLDKNRRLSHKNEELAHALRRMENKVHFVTQENIEMREKAETIRRPSSLNDLDQSQEEREIEFLRLQVLEQQNIIDELYRRQDSLRRKKPFRTCRPVVETFFGYDEEGSIDSDGSSISYHTDRTPCTPDDDLEEGMLKEETELRFRQLTMEYQALQRAYALLQEQVGGTFDAEKEGFYLIRSASIEFCHIICIFQDMKWIEEKQALYKRNQELIKNMDTEETRLKNEIQDAKDQNELLEFRILELEERERRSPAINFQNIHFAEGTSPLQLYCEAEGVTDIVITELMKKLDILGDNANLTNEEQVVVIHARTVLTLAEKWLEQIEVTKSALQQKMLDIESEKMQFCPLVPPGGECMPSLAHTPLCFSQRILELEAMLFDALQQEETGGKVSELLTEQDRDSLREAVDQWKRQVLSELRERDAQILRERMELLQHAQRIKELEEWIEAQKRQIKELEEKFLFLFLFFSLAFILWS
;
A
#
# COMPACT_ATOMS: atom_id res chain seq x y z
N MET A 1 36.94 68.43 -47.34
CA MET A 1 36.21 69.70 -47.49
C MET A 1 36.36 70.51 -46.20
N SER A 2 36.95 71.72 -46.31
CA SER A 2 36.82 72.98 -45.50
C SER A 2 36.64 72.92 -43.97
N LYS A 3 37.18 73.80 -43.10
CA LYS A 3 37.87 75.12 -43.20
C LYS A 3 38.41 75.50 -41.78
N LYS A 4 39.23 76.56 -41.75
CA LYS A 4 40.08 77.19 -40.68
C LYS A 4 39.47 77.55 -39.28
N PRO A 5 40.35 77.89 -38.28
CA PRO A 5 40.10 78.12 -36.81
C PRO A 5 39.96 79.65 -36.45
N PRO A 6 39.88 80.17 -35.18
CA PRO A 6 41.00 80.21 -34.19
C PRO A 6 40.71 80.39 -32.65
N SER A 7 41.77 80.25 -31.83
CA SER A 7 42.16 81.03 -30.63
C SER A 7 41.65 80.68 -29.21
N GLY A 8 42.59 80.56 -28.25
CA GLY A 8 42.36 80.69 -26.80
C GLY A 8 43.50 80.17 -25.90
N ARG A 9 44.27 81.08 -25.27
CA ARG A 9 45.48 80.89 -24.43
C ARG A 9 45.26 80.16 -23.08
N GLY A 10 46.32 79.57 -22.51
CA GLY A 10 46.43 79.32 -21.06
C GLY A 10 47.65 78.50 -20.58
N LYS A 11 48.75 79.21 -20.24
CA LYS A 11 49.93 78.90 -19.39
C LYS A 11 49.96 77.62 -18.49
N GLY A 12 51.13 76.95 -18.49
CA GLY A 12 51.95 76.66 -17.29
C GLY A 12 51.71 75.37 -16.49
N GLU A 13 52.80 74.67 -16.14
CA GLU A 13 52.95 73.57 -15.15
C GLU A 13 52.38 72.17 -15.47
N ARG A 14 52.91 71.38 -16.44
CA ARG A 14 52.51 69.94 -16.58
C ARG A 14 53.51 68.88 -17.11
N PRO A 15 54.86 68.99 -17.01
CA PRO A 15 55.72 67.85 -17.35
C PRO A 15 55.67 66.73 -16.28
N ASP A 16 55.75 67.05 -14.99
CA ASP A 16 55.80 66.05 -13.91
C ASP A 16 54.46 65.33 -13.69
N ALA A 17 53.35 66.04 -13.88
CA ALA A 17 52.01 65.45 -13.82
C ALA A 17 51.75 64.46 -14.97
N MET A 18 52.34 64.70 -16.16
CA MET A 18 52.21 63.78 -17.30
C MET A 18 53.07 62.52 -17.08
N ALA A 19 54.28 62.67 -16.56
CA ALA A 19 55.15 61.54 -16.22
C ALA A 19 54.55 60.65 -15.12
N ALA A 20 53.95 61.25 -14.07
CA ALA A 20 53.25 60.51 -13.03
C ALA A 20 52.03 59.73 -13.56
N LEU A 21 51.27 60.31 -14.48
CA LEU A 21 50.15 59.61 -15.14
C LEU A 21 50.64 58.46 -16.04
N GLN A 22 51.81 58.60 -16.66
CA GLN A 22 52.39 57.56 -17.49
C GLN A 22 52.90 56.39 -16.64
N ALA A 23 53.57 56.67 -15.51
CA ALA A 23 53.98 55.66 -14.53
C ALA A 23 52.77 54.93 -13.92
N ALA A 24 51.71 55.65 -13.54
CA ALA A 24 50.48 55.04 -13.04
C ALA A 24 49.78 54.15 -14.09
N ASN A 25 49.84 54.53 -15.37
CA ASN A 25 49.34 53.68 -16.46
C ASN A 25 50.18 52.42 -16.67
N GLU A 26 51.50 52.52 -16.55
CA GLU A 26 52.41 51.37 -16.62
C GLU A 26 52.20 50.43 -15.43
N GLU A 27 51.98 50.97 -14.23
CA GLU A 27 51.63 50.20 -13.03
C GLU A 27 50.27 49.51 -13.17
N LEU A 28 49.25 50.20 -13.70
CA LEU A 28 47.94 49.60 -13.95
C LEU A 28 48.01 48.49 -15.01
N ARG A 29 48.86 48.65 -16.04
CA ARG A 29 49.12 47.59 -17.02
C ARG A 29 49.81 46.39 -16.38
N ALA A 30 50.81 46.62 -15.51
CA ALA A 30 51.46 45.56 -14.75
C ALA A 30 50.48 44.80 -13.85
N LYS A 31 49.63 45.52 -13.10
CA LYS A 31 48.58 44.92 -12.26
C LYS A 31 47.54 44.15 -13.09
N LEU A 32 47.17 44.65 -14.27
CA LEU A 32 46.26 43.93 -15.16
C LEU A 32 46.88 42.62 -15.66
N THR A 33 48.18 42.63 -16.01
CA THR A 33 48.89 41.40 -16.41
C THR A 33 49.02 40.41 -15.25
N GLU A 34 49.26 40.90 -14.03
CA GLU A 34 49.32 40.06 -12.83
C GLU A 34 47.97 39.41 -12.53
N ILE A 35 46.87 40.18 -12.55
CA ILE A 35 45.50 39.66 -12.39
C ILE A 35 45.16 38.65 -13.50
N GLN A 36 45.60 38.89 -14.74
CA GLN A 36 45.40 37.93 -15.84
C GLN A 36 46.15 36.62 -15.61
N ILE A 37 47.38 36.68 -15.08
CA ILE A 37 48.17 35.51 -14.71
C ILE A 37 47.49 34.77 -13.54
N GLU A 38 47.07 35.48 -12.49
CA GLU A 38 46.37 34.90 -11.35
C GLU A 38 45.06 34.24 -11.75
N LEU A 39 44.25 34.88 -12.60
CA LEU A 39 43.02 34.30 -13.13
C LEU A 39 43.30 33.02 -13.93
N GLN A 40 44.38 33.01 -14.72
CA GLN A 40 44.76 31.82 -15.48
C GLN A 40 45.26 30.70 -14.56
N GLN A 41 45.98 31.04 -13.49
CA GLN A 41 46.37 30.10 -12.44
C GLN A 41 45.14 29.55 -11.71
N GLU A 42 44.17 30.38 -11.33
CA GLU A 42 42.93 29.93 -10.70
C GLU A 42 42.09 29.04 -11.63
N LYS A 43 42.00 29.37 -12.93
CA LYS A 43 41.36 28.48 -13.93
C LYS A 43 42.02 27.11 -13.99
N THR A 44 43.35 27.05 -13.95
CA THR A 44 44.07 25.76 -13.94
C THR A 44 43.87 24.98 -12.64
N LYS A 45 43.81 25.66 -11.49
CA LYS A 45 43.47 25.03 -10.19
C LYS A 45 42.05 24.49 -10.18
N VAL A 46 41.05 25.26 -10.63
CA VAL A 46 39.65 24.81 -10.73
C VAL A 46 39.56 23.60 -11.65
N SER A 47 40.19 23.66 -12.83
CA SER A 47 40.20 22.53 -13.77
C SER A 47 40.88 21.28 -13.18
N LYS A 48 41.89 21.45 -12.32
CA LYS A 48 42.52 20.33 -11.60
C LYS A 48 41.58 19.75 -10.54
N LEU A 49 40.95 20.59 -9.71
CA LEU A 49 39.98 20.17 -8.71
C LEU A 49 38.75 19.48 -9.33
N GLU A 50 38.27 19.94 -10.48
CA GLU A 50 37.19 19.28 -11.22
C GLU A 50 37.58 17.88 -11.68
N ARG A 51 38.82 17.68 -12.15
CA ARG A 51 39.34 16.34 -12.51
C ARG A 51 39.47 15.45 -11.29
N GLU A 52 40.02 15.96 -10.19
CA GLU A 52 40.16 15.23 -8.93
C GLU A 52 38.81 14.81 -8.37
N LYS A 53 37.83 15.72 -8.32
CA LYS A 53 36.45 15.43 -7.90
C LYS A 53 35.77 14.42 -8.82
N SER A 54 35.99 14.51 -10.13
CA SER A 54 35.46 13.53 -11.09
C SER A 54 36.08 12.15 -10.89
N GLN A 55 37.37 12.07 -10.56
CA GLN A 55 38.05 10.82 -10.22
C GLN A 55 37.54 10.24 -8.88
N GLU A 56 37.31 11.08 -7.88
CA GLU A 56 36.77 10.67 -6.58
C GLU A 56 35.36 10.07 -6.72
N VAL A 57 34.47 10.72 -7.49
CA VAL A 57 33.13 10.17 -7.78
C VAL A 57 33.21 8.83 -8.51
N ARG A 58 34.11 8.68 -9.48
CA ARG A 58 34.31 7.40 -10.19
C ARG A 58 34.83 6.31 -9.25
N HIS A 59 35.75 6.66 -8.35
CA HIS A 59 36.29 5.71 -7.38
C HIS A 59 35.22 5.25 -6.39
N GLU A 60 34.38 6.17 -5.91
CA GLU A 60 33.29 5.87 -5.00
C GLU A 60 32.18 5.04 -5.68
N GLN A 61 31.88 5.32 -6.95
CA GLN A 61 31.00 4.49 -7.78
C GLN A 61 31.56 3.07 -7.96
N HIS A 62 32.87 2.94 -8.19
CA HIS A 62 33.51 1.63 -8.31
C HIS A 62 33.43 0.84 -7.01
N LYS A 63 33.72 1.46 -5.85
CA LYS A 63 33.54 0.83 -4.54
C LYS A 63 32.10 0.38 -4.31
N SER A 64 31.13 1.25 -4.59
CA SER A 64 29.70 0.90 -4.47
C SER A 64 29.33 -0.29 -5.35
N THR A 65 29.83 -0.31 -6.60
CA THR A 65 29.63 -1.42 -7.53
C THR A 65 30.21 -2.72 -6.98
N VAL A 66 31.44 -2.70 -6.46
CA VAL A 66 32.10 -3.87 -5.85
C VAL A 66 31.27 -4.41 -4.69
N VAL A 67 30.86 -3.56 -3.74
CA VAL A 67 30.02 -3.97 -2.60
C VAL A 67 28.69 -4.58 -3.06
N VAL A 68 28.03 -3.98 -4.05
CA VAL A 68 26.78 -4.52 -4.61
C VAL A 68 27.02 -5.89 -5.26
N THR A 69 28.13 -6.07 -5.99
CA THR A 69 28.47 -7.37 -6.58
C THR A 69 28.79 -8.43 -5.54
N GLU A 70 29.52 -8.08 -4.47
CA GLU A 70 29.81 -8.98 -3.35
C GLU A 70 28.54 -9.39 -2.60
N LEU A 71 27.62 -8.45 -2.35
CA LEU A 71 26.34 -8.74 -1.72
C LEU A 71 25.47 -9.64 -2.60
N LYS A 72 25.45 -9.42 -3.91
CA LYS A 72 24.76 -10.31 -4.86
C LYS A 72 25.35 -11.72 -4.87
N ALA A 73 26.69 -11.83 -4.82
CA ALA A 73 27.37 -13.12 -4.75
C ALA A 73 27.06 -13.86 -3.44
N LYS A 74 27.12 -13.18 -2.29
CA LYS A 74 26.77 -13.74 -0.98
C LYS A 74 25.33 -14.21 -0.92
N LEU A 75 24.39 -13.41 -1.43
CA LEU A 75 22.98 -13.78 -1.52
C LEU A 75 22.77 -15.01 -2.42
N HIS A 76 23.50 -15.10 -3.53
CA HIS A 76 23.44 -16.26 -4.40
C HIS A 76 23.99 -17.52 -3.71
N GLU A 77 25.11 -17.39 -3.00
CA GLU A 77 25.70 -18.49 -2.23
C GLU A 77 24.78 -18.96 -1.10
N GLU A 78 24.14 -18.04 -0.38
CA GLU A 78 23.16 -18.35 0.66
C GLU A 78 21.92 -19.03 0.09
N LYS A 79 21.39 -18.54 -1.03
CA LYS A 79 20.29 -19.20 -1.77
C LYS A 79 20.66 -20.61 -2.19
N LEU A 80 21.87 -20.84 -2.72
CA LEU A 80 22.34 -22.17 -3.10
C LEU A 80 22.48 -23.10 -1.89
N ARG A 81 22.97 -22.57 -0.76
CA ARG A 81 23.12 -23.32 0.49
C ARG A 81 21.76 -23.73 1.07
N GLU A 82 20.78 -22.84 1.06
CA GLU A 82 19.40 -23.14 1.47
C GLU A 82 18.75 -24.15 0.53
N LEU A 83 18.85 -23.97 -0.79
CA LEU A 83 18.34 -24.93 -1.77
C LEU A 83 18.98 -26.31 -1.60
N HIS A 84 20.27 -26.37 -1.31
CA HIS A 84 20.96 -27.62 -1.01
C HIS A 84 20.44 -28.25 0.27
N GLY A 85 20.26 -27.48 1.35
CA GLY A 85 19.67 -27.97 2.60
C GLY A 85 18.25 -28.51 2.43
N VAL A 86 17.40 -27.83 1.67
CA VAL A 86 16.04 -28.30 1.33
C VAL A 86 16.09 -29.57 0.48
N ARG A 87 16.99 -29.63 -0.50
CA ARG A 87 17.17 -30.83 -1.33
C ARG A 87 17.62 -32.03 -0.50
N GLU A 88 18.60 -31.86 0.39
CA GLU A 88 19.07 -32.95 1.24
C GLU A 88 18.02 -33.42 2.24
N THR A 89 17.26 -32.49 2.83
CA THR A 89 16.16 -32.86 3.75
C THR A 89 15.08 -33.64 3.03
N LEU A 90 14.70 -33.22 1.81
CA LEU A 90 13.74 -33.95 0.99
C LEU A 90 14.25 -35.33 0.57
N LEU A 91 15.54 -35.45 0.21
CA LEU A 91 16.15 -36.76 -0.10
C LEU A 91 16.14 -37.69 1.11
N ARG A 92 16.53 -37.21 2.30
CA ARG A 92 16.45 -38.00 3.55
C ARG A 92 15.02 -38.40 3.88
N GLN A 93 14.05 -37.52 3.66
CA GLN A 93 12.63 -37.82 3.84
C GLN A 93 12.18 -38.92 2.87
N HIS A 94 12.53 -38.81 1.58
CA HIS A 94 12.22 -39.80 0.57
C HIS A 94 12.84 -41.16 0.90
N GLU A 95 14.12 -41.21 1.29
CA GLU A 95 14.78 -42.44 1.74
C GLU A 95 14.09 -43.05 2.97
N SER A 96 13.67 -42.22 3.93
CA SER A 96 12.95 -42.68 5.12
C SER A 96 11.55 -43.25 4.79
N GLU A 97 10.87 -42.66 3.80
CA GLU A 97 9.57 -43.12 3.30
C GLU A 97 9.75 -44.43 2.53
N LEU A 98 10.75 -44.53 1.65
CA LEU A 98 11.08 -45.77 0.94
C LEU A 98 11.33 -46.91 1.93
N VAL A 99 12.12 -46.68 2.99
CA VAL A 99 12.36 -47.70 4.02
C VAL A 99 11.08 -48.08 4.76
N ARG A 100 10.18 -47.12 5.04
CA ARG A 100 8.87 -47.41 5.65
C ARG A 100 7.99 -48.24 4.72
N VAL A 101 7.90 -47.87 3.44
CA VAL A 101 7.11 -48.59 2.44
C VAL A 101 7.66 -50.00 2.24
N ILE A 102 8.98 -50.19 2.16
CA ILE A 102 9.61 -51.52 2.07
C ILE A 102 9.21 -52.37 3.27
N LYS A 103 9.30 -51.84 4.50
CA LYS A 103 8.89 -52.58 5.71
C LYS A 103 7.41 -52.98 5.69
N ILE A 104 6.53 -52.10 5.22
CA ILE A 104 5.10 -52.40 5.09
C ILE A 104 4.88 -53.52 4.06
N LYS A 105 5.53 -53.41 2.90
CA LYS A 105 5.42 -54.41 1.82
C LYS A 105 6.00 -55.75 2.23
N ASP A 106 7.14 -55.78 2.92
CA ASP A 106 7.74 -57.00 3.45
C ASP A 106 6.83 -57.67 4.49
N GLY A 107 6.18 -56.88 5.35
CA GLY A 107 5.17 -57.37 6.30
C GLY A 107 3.97 -57.99 5.58
N GLU A 108 3.46 -57.34 4.54
CA GLU A 108 2.33 -57.85 3.73
C GLU A 108 2.71 -59.11 2.95
N ILE A 109 3.93 -59.18 2.42
CA ILE A 109 4.45 -60.38 1.76
C ILE A 109 4.52 -61.54 2.76
N GLN A 110 5.04 -61.33 3.97
CA GLN A 110 5.09 -62.36 5.01
C GLN A 110 3.67 -62.82 5.41
N ARG A 111 2.73 -61.89 5.53
CA ARG A 111 1.31 -62.15 5.84
C ARG A 111 0.65 -63.01 4.76
N LEU A 112 0.78 -62.61 3.49
CA LEU A 112 0.25 -63.36 2.35
C LEU A 112 0.89 -64.74 2.23
N GLN A 113 2.20 -64.86 2.47
CA GLN A 113 2.89 -66.15 2.50
C GLN A 113 2.33 -67.07 3.61
N ALA A 114 2.05 -66.55 4.81
CA ALA A 114 1.44 -67.32 5.89
C ALA A 114 0.03 -67.81 5.54
N LEU A 115 -0.79 -66.96 4.91
CA LEU A 115 -2.13 -67.32 4.40
C LEU A 115 -2.07 -68.40 3.32
N VAL A 116 -1.15 -68.28 2.37
CA VAL A 116 -0.94 -69.28 1.30
C VAL A 116 -0.51 -70.63 1.90
N SER A 117 0.37 -70.63 2.90
CA SER A 117 0.76 -71.86 3.62
C SER A 117 -0.43 -72.51 4.35
N ALA A 118 -1.25 -71.72 5.04
CA ALA A 118 -2.45 -72.21 5.73
C ALA A 118 -3.52 -72.79 4.77
N LEU A 119 -3.63 -72.23 3.57
CA LEU A 119 -4.49 -72.78 2.50
C LEU A 119 -3.94 -74.10 1.95
N ARG A 120 -2.62 -74.22 1.78
CA ARG A 120 -1.98 -75.48 1.33
C ARG A 120 -2.19 -76.63 2.31
N ASP A 121 -2.29 -76.35 3.60
CA ASP A 121 -2.58 -77.35 4.64
C ASP A 121 -4.08 -77.75 4.71
N GLY A 122 -4.92 -77.23 3.79
CA GLY A 122 -6.32 -77.66 3.61
C GLY A 122 -7.30 -77.10 4.65
N SER A 123 -6.93 -76.06 5.40
CA SER A 123 -7.74 -75.54 6.51
C SER A 123 -8.42 -74.20 6.19
N THR A 124 -9.36 -74.24 5.24
CA THR A 124 -10.14 -73.07 4.79
C THR A 124 -10.89 -72.35 5.94
N ASP A 125 -11.39 -73.09 6.94
CA ASP A 125 -12.05 -72.49 8.11
C ASP A 125 -11.09 -71.71 9.02
N LYS A 126 -9.83 -72.16 9.13
CA LYS A 126 -8.80 -71.41 9.88
C LYS A 126 -8.41 -70.13 9.15
N VAL A 127 -8.36 -70.17 7.82
CA VAL A 127 -8.09 -69.00 6.96
C VAL A 127 -9.20 -67.95 7.08
N LYS A 128 -10.47 -68.37 6.99
CA LYS A 128 -11.62 -67.47 7.17
C LYS A 128 -11.65 -66.83 8.55
N THR A 129 -11.37 -67.61 9.59
CA THR A 129 -11.32 -67.13 10.97
C THR A 129 -10.15 -66.16 11.18
N ALA A 130 -8.97 -66.46 10.62
CA ALA A 130 -7.80 -65.59 10.68
C ALA A 130 -8.04 -64.25 9.98
N LEU A 131 -8.61 -64.24 8.77
CA LEU A 131 -8.93 -63.00 8.02
C LEU A 131 -9.95 -62.13 8.75
N MET A 132 -10.98 -62.72 9.37
CA MET A 132 -11.98 -61.97 10.15
C MET A 132 -11.41 -61.41 11.45
N ALA A 133 -10.50 -62.14 12.10
CA ALA A 133 -9.79 -61.64 13.28
C ALA A 133 -8.82 -60.51 12.90
N GLU A 134 -8.14 -60.64 11.76
CA GLU A 134 -7.20 -59.65 11.24
C GLU A 134 -7.91 -58.36 10.81
N ALA A 135 -9.02 -58.44 10.07
CA ALA A 135 -9.81 -57.26 9.70
C ALA A 135 -10.31 -56.47 10.93
N ARG A 136 -10.65 -57.18 12.02
CA ARG A 136 -11.03 -56.54 13.30
C ARG A 136 -9.85 -55.89 14.00
N GLU A 137 -8.67 -56.50 13.95
CA GLU A 137 -7.47 -55.96 14.59
C GLU A 137 -6.87 -54.79 13.78
N GLU A 138 -6.94 -54.83 12.45
CA GLU A 138 -6.58 -53.74 11.53
C GLU A 138 -7.46 -52.51 11.77
N CYS A 139 -8.78 -52.70 11.89
CA CYS A 139 -9.73 -51.64 12.22
C CYS A 139 -9.45 -51.04 13.61
N ARG A 140 -9.05 -51.86 14.59
CA ARG A 140 -8.66 -51.37 15.92
C ARG A 140 -7.35 -50.57 15.88
N ARG A 141 -6.32 -51.06 15.18
CA ARG A 141 -5.02 -50.37 15.06
C ARG A 141 -5.11 -49.06 14.30
N THR A 142 -5.91 -49.01 13.23
CA THR A 142 -6.14 -47.77 12.47
C THR A 142 -6.84 -46.72 13.33
N PHE A 143 -7.91 -47.11 14.04
CA PHE A 143 -8.59 -46.23 15.00
C PHE A 143 -7.66 -45.76 16.14
N GLU A 144 -6.86 -46.66 16.72
CA GLU A 144 -5.89 -46.30 17.77
C GLU A 144 -4.79 -45.37 17.25
N GLY A 145 -4.29 -45.60 16.03
CA GLY A 145 -3.31 -44.73 15.37
C GLY A 145 -3.86 -43.33 15.10
N GLU A 146 -5.10 -43.22 14.61
CA GLU A 146 -5.79 -41.94 14.43
C GLU A 146 -6.04 -41.21 15.73
N ARG A 147 -6.50 -41.93 16.75
CA ARG A 147 -6.67 -41.38 18.10
C ARG A 147 -5.36 -40.82 18.66
N MET A 148 -4.25 -41.54 18.50
CA MET A 148 -2.94 -41.06 18.97
C MET A 148 -2.44 -39.85 18.16
N ARG A 149 -2.67 -39.83 16.85
CA ARG A 149 -2.34 -38.68 15.98
C ARG A 149 -3.11 -37.43 16.40
N LEU A 150 -4.43 -37.56 16.59
CA LEU A 150 -5.28 -36.45 17.02
C LEU A 150 -4.93 -35.97 18.43
N LEU A 151 -4.56 -36.87 19.34
CA LEU A 151 -4.08 -36.48 20.68
C LEU A 151 -2.76 -35.71 20.62
N GLN A 152 -1.85 -36.11 19.73
CA GLN A 152 -0.60 -35.39 19.49
C GLN A 152 -0.87 -34.00 18.90
N GLU A 153 -1.73 -33.90 17.89
CA GLU A 153 -2.13 -32.63 17.28
C GLU A 153 -2.79 -31.68 18.29
N ILE A 154 -3.69 -32.20 19.14
CA ILE A 154 -4.28 -31.43 20.25
C ILE A 154 -3.19 -30.91 21.20
N SER A 155 -2.15 -31.70 21.47
CA SER A 155 -1.05 -31.28 22.36
C SER A 155 -0.18 -30.18 21.73
N GLU A 156 0.08 -30.28 20.42
CA GLU A 156 0.83 -29.28 19.64
C GLU A 156 0.04 -27.98 19.52
N LEU A 157 -1.26 -28.06 19.20
CA LEU A 157 -2.15 -26.91 19.17
C LEU A 157 -2.22 -26.20 20.53
N LYS A 158 -2.23 -26.95 21.64
CA LYS A 158 -2.16 -26.36 22.99
C LYS A 158 -0.83 -25.64 23.25
N LEU A 159 0.29 -26.16 22.73
CA LEU A 159 1.59 -25.51 22.86
C LEU A 159 1.65 -24.22 22.04
N VAL A 160 1.22 -24.27 20.77
CA VAL A 160 1.17 -23.10 19.89
C VAL A 160 0.25 -22.02 20.47
N LYS A 161 -0.90 -22.43 21.02
CA LYS A 161 -1.82 -21.52 21.70
C LYS A 161 -1.12 -20.79 22.85
N ARG A 162 -0.41 -21.50 23.74
CA ARG A 162 0.33 -20.88 24.84
C ARG A 162 1.40 -19.91 24.34
N GLN A 163 2.16 -20.29 23.31
CA GLN A 163 3.17 -19.40 22.72
C GLN A 163 2.55 -18.13 22.15
N MET A 164 1.39 -18.21 21.51
CA MET A 164 0.68 -17.02 21.03
C MET A 164 0.06 -16.19 22.16
N GLU A 165 -0.44 -16.81 23.22
CA GLU A 165 -0.90 -16.10 24.42
C GLU A 165 0.26 -15.33 25.09
N GLU A 166 1.46 -15.92 25.16
CA GLU A 166 2.68 -15.27 25.66
C GLU A 166 3.14 -14.12 24.75
N ALA A 167 3.17 -14.33 23.43
CA ALA A 167 3.51 -13.29 22.47
C ALA A 167 2.53 -12.10 22.53
N LEU A 168 1.23 -12.38 22.68
CA LEU A 168 0.20 -11.36 22.86
C LEU A 168 0.43 -10.58 24.16
N SER A 169 0.73 -11.25 25.27
CA SER A 169 1.06 -10.60 26.54
C SER A 169 2.25 -9.65 26.42
N VAL A 170 3.31 -10.07 25.72
CA VAL A 170 4.49 -9.23 25.44
C VAL A 170 4.12 -8.01 24.58
N ALA A 171 3.30 -8.21 23.54
CA ALA A 171 2.84 -7.12 22.68
C ALA A 171 2.01 -6.08 23.45
N VAL A 172 1.05 -6.54 24.25
CA VAL A 172 0.23 -5.69 25.12
C VAL A 172 1.10 -4.90 26.09
N GLN A 173 2.12 -5.52 26.68
CA GLN A 173 3.05 -4.83 27.59
C GLN A 173 3.90 -3.79 26.85
N ALA A 174 4.37 -4.09 25.63
CA ALA A 174 5.09 -3.14 24.81
C ALA A 174 4.23 -1.91 24.45
N ASP A 175 2.95 -2.11 24.15
CA ASP A 175 2.00 -1.04 23.88
C ASP A 175 1.71 -0.18 25.12
N LYS A 176 1.56 -0.81 26.30
CA LYS A 176 1.46 -0.07 27.57
C LYS A 176 2.68 0.85 27.80
N ILE A 177 3.88 0.34 27.55
CA ILE A 177 5.12 1.12 27.67
C ILE A 177 5.17 2.25 26.64
N LYS A 178 4.75 1.98 25.39
CA LYS A 178 4.70 2.98 24.32
C LYS A 178 3.71 4.09 24.65
N ALA A 179 2.52 3.76 25.13
CA ALA A 179 1.52 4.73 25.59
C ALA A 179 2.05 5.58 26.75
N ALA A 180 2.74 4.97 27.72
CA ALA A 180 3.37 5.71 28.82
C ALA A 180 4.45 6.69 28.32
N LYS A 181 5.28 6.28 27.35
CA LYS A 181 6.29 7.14 26.71
C LYS A 181 5.64 8.31 25.97
N ILE A 182 4.57 8.07 25.21
CA ILE A 182 3.83 9.14 24.50
C ILE A 182 3.28 10.16 25.51
N ARG A 183 2.66 9.70 26.61
CA ARG A 183 2.19 10.58 27.69
C ARG A 183 3.33 11.39 28.32
N SER A 184 4.47 10.77 28.62
CA SER A 184 5.63 11.46 29.17
C SER A 184 6.19 12.52 28.22
N VAL A 185 6.29 12.21 26.92
CA VAL A 185 6.72 13.17 25.90
C VAL A 185 5.74 14.34 25.79
N TYR A 186 4.43 14.06 25.83
CA TYR A 186 3.41 15.11 25.84
C TYR A 186 3.55 16.05 27.05
N HIS A 187 3.75 15.50 28.25
CA HIS A 187 4.00 16.31 29.45
C HIS A 187 5.25 17.18 29.32
N LEU A 188 6.36 16.63 28.82
CA LEU A 188 7.59 17.40 28.59
C LEU A 188 7.39 18.54 27.56
N HIS A 189 6.65 18.28 26.48
CA HIS A 189 6.31 19.34 25.51
C HIS A 189 5.45 20.42 26.14
N GLN A 190 4.49 20.04 26.98
CA GLN A 190 3.65 20.99 27.68
C GLN A 190 4.45 21.87 28.66
N GLU A 191 5.43 21.28 29.34
CA GLU A 191 6.38 22.02 30.19
C GLU A 191 7.26 22.98 29.39
N GLU A 192 7.75 22.56 28.22
CA GLU A 192 8.57 23.39 27.35
C GLU A 192 7.79 24.57 26.77
N ILE A 193 6.55 24.33 26.32
CA ILE A 193 5.63 25.39 25.88
C ILE A 193 5.42 26.40 27.02
N ASN A 194 5.21 25.91 28.24
CA ASN A 194 5.04 26.78 29.40
C ASN A 194 6.33 27.54 29.74
N ARG A 195 7.51 26.94 29.53
CA ARG A 195 8.81 27.60 29.71
C ARG A 195 8.99 28.74 28.69
N ILE A 196 8.75 28.45 27.41
CA ILE A 196 8.82 29.44 26.31
C ILE A 196 7.85 30.59 26.56
N LYS A 197 6.60 30.31 26.94
CA LYS A 197 5.63 31.36 27.30
C LYS A 197 6.17 32.29 28.40
N ARG A 198 6.71 31.71 29.48
CA ARG A 198 7.32 32.49 30.57
C ARG A 198 8.55 33.28 30.12
N GLU A 199 9.35 32.76 29.20
CA GLU A 199 10.50 33.45 28.60
C GLU A 199 10.05 34.64 27.73
N CYS A 200 9.08 34.43 26.84
CA CYS A 200 8.50 35.48 26.02
C CYS A 200 7.88 36.59 26.88
N GLU A 201 7.12 36.26 27.92
CA GLU A 201 6.55 37.24 28.85
C GLU A 201 7.61 38.05 29.59
N ARG A 202 8.75 37.43 29.94
CA ARG A 202 9.88 38.13 30.55
C ARG A 202 10.53 39.09 29.56
N GLU A 203 10.73 38.66 28.31
CA GLU A 203 11.34 39.51 27.28
C GLU A 203 10.41 40.67 26.89
N ILE A 204 9.10 40.43 26.77
CA ILE A 204 8.11 41.49 26.54
C ILE A 204 8.19 42.53 27.66
N ARG A 205 8.26 42.11 28.93
CA ARG A 205 8.45 43.04 30.06
C ARG A 205 9.75 43.84 29.96
N ARG A 206 10.87 43.18 29.64
CA ARG A 206 12.18 43.84 29.45
C ARG A 206 12.12 44.90 28.34
N LEU A 207 11.56 44.54 27.19
CA LEU A 207 11.41 45.43 26.05
C LEU A 207 10.48 46.61 26.35
N MET A 208 9.37 46.38 27.06
CA MET A 208 8.48 47.47 27.51
C MET A 208 9.21 48.46 28.43
N ASP A 209 10.05 47.99 29.35
CA ASP A 209 10.81 48.88 30.22
C ASP A 209 11.92 49.64 29.47
N GLU A 210 12.54 49.00 28.47
CA GLU A 210 13.48 49.64 27.56
C GLU A 210 12.82 50.73 26.71
N ILE A 211 11.60 50.48 26.21
CA ILE A 211 10.79 51.48 25.50
C ILE A 211 10.50 52.66 26.41
N LYS A 212 10.02 52.44 27.64
CA LYS A 212 9.78 53.51 28.61
C LYS A 212 11.03 54.32 28.92
N LEU A 213 12.20 53.68 29.02
CA LEU A 213 13.48 54.37 29.20
C LEU A 213 13.83 55.24 27.99
N LYS A 214 13.67 54.72 26.77
CA LYS A 214 13.89 55.47 25.52
C LYS A 214 12.90 56.62 25.37
N GLU A 215 11.63 56.44 25.69
CA GLU A 215 10.61 57.51 25.70
C GLU A 215 11.01 58.65 26.64
N ARG A 216 11.46 58.34 27.86
CA ARG A 216 11.95 59.38 28.79
C ARG A 216 13.17 60.13 28.24
N ALA A 217 14.08 59.42 27.57
CA ALA A 217 15.26 60.03 26.94
C ALA A 217 14.86 60.95 25.79
N VAL A 218 13.94 60.50 24.92
CA VAL A 218 13.37 61.32 23.83
C VAL A 218 12.70 62.56 24.38
N CYS A 219 11.83 62.43 25.40
CA CYS A 219 11.21 63.59 26.04
C CYS A 219 12.24 64.56 26.67
N GLY A 220 13.41 64.06 27.10
CA GLY A 220 14.52 64.88 27.56
C GLY A 220 15.14 65.68 26.42
N LEU A 221 15.47 65.01 25.32
CA LEU A 221 16.02 65.64 24.12
C LEU A 221 15.06 66.65 23.48
N GLU A 222 13.75 66.37 23.47
CA GLU A 222 12.73 67.31 22.99
C GLU A 222 12.68 68.59 23.83
N ARG A 223 12.84 68.47 25.16
CA ARG A 223 12.93 69.64 26.06
C ARG A 223 14.19 70.44 25.79
N GLU A 224 15.34 69.78 25.67
CA GLU A 224 16.62 70.43 25.34
C GLU A 224 16.55 71.14 23.97
N LEU A 225 16.02 70.46 22.95
CA LEU A 225 15.81 71.03 21.62
C LEU A 225 14.88 72.25 21.67
N SER A 226 13.78 72.19 22.44
CA SER A 226 12.87 73.31 22.63
C SER A 226 13.55 74.50 23.32
N THR A 227 14.38 74.25 24.33
CA THR A 227 15.17 75.32 24.97
C THR A 227 16.17 75.93 24.01
N GLN A 228 16.87 75.10 23.22
CA GLN A 228 17.82 75.55 22.20
C GLN A 228 17.12 76.38 21.12
N ALA A 229 15.95 75.95 20.64
CA ALA A 229 15.11 76.70 19.71
C ALA A 229 14.68 78.07 20.29
N GLY A 230 14.36 78.11 21.59
CA GLY A 230 14.08 79.37 22.28
C GLY A 230 15.30 80.31 22.35
N HIS A 231 16.50 79.77 22.59
CA HIS A 231 17.74 80.54 22.57
C HIS A 231 18.09 81.07 21.16
N THR A 232 17.96 80.24 20.13
CA THR A 232 18.21 80.65 18.74
C THR A 232 17.21 81.70 18.30
N TRP A 233 15.93 81.60 18.68
CA TRP A 233 14.92 82.62 18.40
C TRP A 233 15.28 83.99 19.02
N LYS A 234 15.71 83.99 20.29
CA LYS A 234 16.17 85.23 20.97
C LYS A 234 17.37 85.84 20.27
N LEU A 235 18.36 85.03 19.89
CA LEU A 235 19.53 85.47 19.12
C LEU A 235 19.12 86.03 17.75
N GLN A 236 18.15 85.41 17.08
CA GLN A 236 17.64 85.88 15.78
C GLN A 236 16.88 87.20 15.92
N GLN A 237 16.12 87.41 16.99
CA GLN A 237 15.47 88.69 17.27
C GLN A 237 16.51 89.79 17.58
N GLN A 238 17.55 89.48 18.35
CA GLN A 238 18.67 90.41 18.58
C GLN A 238 19.39 90.74 17.28
N LYS A 239 19.65 89.74 16.43
CA LYS A 239 20.22 89.93 15.10
C LYS A 239 19.34 90.85 14.25
N GLN A 240 18.04 90.60 14.18
CA GLN A 240 17.10 91.47 13.44
C GLN A 240 17.11 92.89 13.99
N ALA A 241 17.13 93.09 15.31
CA ALA A 241 17.24 94.43 15.91
C ALA A 241 18.55 95.14 15.49
N VAL A 242 19.67 94.42 15.49
CA VAL A 242 20.97 94.94 15.01
C VAL A 242 20.95 95.21 13.51
N ASP A 243 20.36 94.33 12.70
CA ASP A 243 20.21 94.51 11.25
C ASP A 243 19.32 95.73 10.94
N THR A 244 18.30 96.00 11.76
CA THR A 244 17.45 97.20 11.64
C THR A 244 18.23 98.47 12.00
N GLN A 245 19.07 98.42 13.04
CA GLN A 245 19.99 99.50 13.39
C GLN A 245 21.04 99.74 12.28
N LEU A 246 21.57 98.68 11.68
CA LEU A 246 22.51 98.74 10.56
C LEU A 246 21.84 99.25 9.27
N ALA A 247 20.57 98.91 9.02
CA ALA A 247 19.79 99.44 7.90
C ALA A 247 19.52 100.95 8.06
N LEU A 248 19.16 101.39 9.28
CA LEU A 248 19.03 102.81 9.62
C LEU A 248 20.34 103.59 9.46
N LEU A 249 21.49 102.95 9.71
CA LEU A 249 22.82 103.50 9.46
C LEU A 249 23.24 103.45 7.97
N ARG A 250 22.61 102.60 7.15
CA ARG A 250 22.88 102.46 5.70
C ARG A 250 22.15 103.50 4.83
N ASP A 251 21.04 104.05 5.31
CA ASP A 251 20.24 105.06 4.60
C ASP A 251 20.78 106.51 4.71
N SER A 252 21.93 106.69 5.38
CA SER A 252 22.75 107.91 5.33
C SER A 252 24.08 107.65 4.59
N SER A 253 24.08 107.90 3.27
CA SER A 253 25.16 108.07 2.25
C SER A 253 26.56 108.58 2.72
N PRO A 254 27.69 108.50 1.94
CA PRO A 254 28.25 107.51 0.98
C PRO A 254 29.77 107.15 1.17
N ARG A 255 30.28 106.16 0.38
CA ARG A 255 31.67 105.80 -0.10
C ARG A 255 32.92 106.44 0.59
N ARG A 256 34.05 105.76 0.86
CA ARG A 256 35.02 105.14 -0.10
C ARG A 256 36.30 104.60 0.60
N GLU A 257 36.93 103.57 -0.01
CA GLU A 257 38.39 103.21 -0.07
C GLU A 257 39.17 102.61 1.13
N GLY A 258 39.93 101.52 0.86
CA GLY A 258 40.86 100.78 1.76
C GLY A 258 42.26 101.42 1.85
N PRO A 259 43.41 100.72 1.97
CA PRO A 259 43.75 99.31 2.29
C PRO A 259 44.90 99.14 3.36
N TYR A 260 45.34 97.89 3.59
CA TYR A 260 46.70 97.40 3.98
C TYR A 260 46.90 96.55 5.27
N LEU A 261 47.69 95.49 5.05
CA LEU A 261 48.33 94.48 5.93
C LEU A 261 49.43 95.08 6.83
N PRO A 262 49.84 94.35 7.90
CA PRO A 262 51.05 93.50 7.87
C PRO A 262 50.76 92.08 8.45
N THR A 263 51.21 90.95 7.90
CA THR A 263 52.56 90.38 7.66
C THR A 263 53.37 90.03 8.93
N ALA A 264 53.74 88.73 8.99
CA ALA A 264 54.79 88.05 9.79
C ALA A 264 54.52 87.84 11.31
N GLY A 265 54.85 86.70 11.94
CA GLY A 265 55.55 85.50 11.48
C GLY A 265 55.70 84.47 12.63
N ASP A 266 55.79 83.21 12.23
CA ASP A 266 56.50 82.03 12.76
C ASP A 266 56.88 81.84 14.24
N ALA A 267 56.54 80.60 14.67
CA ALA A 267 57.36 79.61 15.40
C ALA A 267 57.71 79.76 16.90
N ALA A 268 57.17 78.77 17.64
CA ALA A 268 57.83 77.93 18.65
C ALA A 268 58.33 78.55 19.99
N GLU A 269 57.71 78.17 21.11
CA GLU A 269 58.26 77.20 22.10
C GLU A 269 57.54 77.27 23.47
N ASN A 270 57.16 76.09 23.95
CA ASN A 270 57.15 75.64 25.35
C ASN A 270 56.98 76.66 26.49
N THR A 271 55.76 76.72 27.04
CA THR A 271 55.56 76.74 28.50
C THR A 271 54.38 75.84 28.86
N ALA A 272 54.65 74.54 29.03
CA ALA A 272 53.68 73.60 29.60
C ALA A 272 53.38 74.00 31.05
N ASN A 273 52.20 74.54 31.30
CA ASN A 273 51.70 74.79 32.64
C ASN A 273 51.61 73.45 33.39
N PRO A 274 52.20 73.30 34.59
CA PRO A 274 52.20 72.03 35.33
C PRO A 274 50.79 71.55 35.73
N LYS A 275 49.80 72.46 35.74
CA LYS A 275 48.39 72.13 35.95
C LYS A 275 47.74 71.45 34.73
N ASP A 276 48.15 71.81 33.51
CA ASP A 276 47.60 71.23 32.28
C ASP A 276 48.21 69.86 32.01
N ALA A 277 49.51 69.68 32.28
CA ALA A 277 50.14 68.36 32.25
C ALA A 277 49.45 67.36 33.18
N ARG A 278 49.10 67.77 34.41
CA ARG A 278 48.39 66.92 35.38
C ARG A 278 46.96 66.58 34.94
N ARG A 279 46.26 67.50 34.26
CA ARG A 279 44.94 67.24 33.66
C ARG A 279 45.02 66.24 32.51
N PHE A 280 46.00 66.38 31.63
CA PHE A 280 46.23 65.41 30.56
C PHE A 280 46.59 64.02 31.12
N GLN A 281 47.42 63.96 32.16
CA GLN A 281 47.81 62.71 32.78
C GLN A 281 46.63 61.99 33.46
N LEU A 282 45.74 62.73 34.15
CA LEU A 282 44.47 62.21 34.66
C LEU A 282 43.56 61.72 33.54
N LYS A 283 43.47 62.48 32.44
CA LYS A 283 42.64 62.09 31.30
C LYS A 283 43.15 60.81 30.62
N ILE A 284 44.47 60.67 30.49
CA ILE A 284 45.11 59.44 29.99
C ILE A 284 44.80 58.28 30.93
N ALA A 285 44.92 58.45 32.25
CA ALA A 285 44.61 57.41 33.23
C ALA A 285 43.12 56.99 33.19
N GLU A 286 42.20 57.94 33.05
CA GLU A 286 40.76 57.68 32.87
C GLU A 286 40.50 56.89 31.58
N LEU A 287 41.08 57.33 30.46
CA LEU A 287 40.94 56.64 29.18
C LEU A 287 41.54 55.23 29.24
N SER A 288 42.71 55.05 29.85
CA SER A 288 43.32 53.73 30.06
C SER A 288 42.48 52.84 30.97
N ALA A 289 41.77 53.39 31.97
CA ALA A 289 40.84 52.62 32.79
C ALA A 289 39.56 52.22 32.02
N ILE A 290 39.07 53.08 31.12
CA ILE A 290 37.95 52.76 30.23
C ILE A 290 38.36 51.69 29.23
N ILE A 291 39.55 51.80 28.62
CA ILE A 291 40.10 50.79 27.70
C ILE A 291 40.17 49.43 28.39
N ARG A 292 40.71 49.35 29.61
CA ARG A 292 40.74 48.10 30.38
C ARG A 292 39.35 47.50 30.63
N LYS A 293 38.36 48.32 31.00
CA LYS A 293 36.98 47.85 31.19
C LYS A 293 36.35 47.34 29.88
N LEU A 294 36.69 47.97 28.76
CA LEU A 294 36.24 47.52 27.44
C LEU A 294 36.93 46.23 27.03
N GLU A 295 38.22 46.07 27.32
CA GLU A 295 38.98 44.82 27.11
C GLU A 295 38.39 43.67 27.93
N ASP A 296 38.12 43.88 29.23
CA ASP A 296 37.49 42.88 30.10
C ASP A 296 36.10 42.48 29.59
N ARG A 297 35.30 43.46 29.15
CA ARG A 297 33.98 43.19 28.56
C ARG A 297 34.09 42.46 27.22
N ASN A 298 35.11 42.75 26.41
CA ASN A 298 35.34 42.07 25.14
C ASN A 298 35.82 40.62 25.35
N ALA A 299 36.59 40.37 26.41
CA ALA A 299 36.97 39.02 26.83
C ALA A 299 35.73 38.19 27.23
N LEU A 300 34.85 38.74 28.07
CA LEU A 300 33.59 38.08 28.45
C LEU A 300 32.68 37.79 27.24
N LEU A 301 32.52 38.75 26.32
CA LEU A 301 31.74 38.53 25.09
C LEU A 301 32.35 37.43 24.20
N SER A 302 33.69 37.33 24.18
CA SER A 302 34.39 36.27 23.45
C SER A 302 34.17 34.90 24.09
N GLU A 303 34.16 34.82 25.41
CA GLU A 303 33.82 33.61 26.17
C GLU A 303 32.37 33.19 25.95
N GLU A 304 31.41 34.12 26.03
CA GLU A 304 29.99 33.87 25.74
C GLU A 304 29.78 33.38 24.30
N ARG A 305 30.46 33.98 23.33
CA ARG A 305 30.43 33.56 21.92
C ARG A 305 30.96 32.13 21.75
N ASN A 306 32.04 31.78 22.43
CA ASN A 306 32.62 30.44 22.34
C ASN A 306 31.73 29.38 23.02
N GLU A 307 31.09 29.73 24.14
CA GLU A 307 30.14 28.86 24.82
C GLU A 307 28.86 28.65 23.99
N LEU A 308 28.36 29.68 23.32
CA LEU A 308 27.25 29.55 22.37
C LEU A 308 27.60 28.65 21.18
N LEU A 309 28.81 28.77 20.63
CA LEU A 309 29.29 27.87 19.57
C LEU A 309 29.40 26.42 20.04
N LYS A 310 29.80 26.20 21.30
CA LYS A 310 29.84 24.86 21.88
C LYS A 310 28.44 24.26 22.01
N ARG A 311 27.47 25.02 22.53
CA ARG A 311 26.05 24.60 22.60
C ARG A 311 25.45 24.32 21.23
N LEU A 312 25.80 25.13 20.23
CA LEU A 312 25.37 24.90 18.85
C LEU A 312 25.88 23.55 18.33
N ARG A 313 27.16 23.25 18.51
CA ARG A 313 27.75 21.96 18.11
C ARG A 313 27.13 20.77 18.86
N GLU A 314 26.84 20.94 20.15
CA GLU A 314 26.16 19.91 20.95
C GLU A 314 24.72 19.67 20.46
N ALA A 315 23.98 20.73 20.13
CA ALA A 315 22.64 20.62 19.55
C ALA A 315 22.65 19.99 18.14
N GLU A 316 23.60 20.37 17.29
CA GLU A 316 23.82 19.75 15.98
C GLU A 316 24.15 18.25 16.11
N SER A 317 24.97 17.88 17.08
CA SER A 317 25.31 16.49 17.38
C SER A 317 24.08 15.69 17.84
N GLN A 318 23.14 16.31 18.56
CA GLN A 318 21.90 15.66 18.99
C GLN A 318 20.89 15.53 17.84
N TYR A 319 20.85 16.48 16.90
CA TYR A 319 19.90 16.48 15.78
C TYR A 319 20.29 15.51 14.66
N LYS A 320 21.58 15.31 14.42
CA LYS A 320 22.11 14.40 13.38
C LYS A 320 21.54 12.97 13.43
N PRO A 321 21.54 12.25 14.58
CA PRO A 321 20.95 10.91 14.64
C PRO A 321 19.42 10.90 14.46
N LEU A 322 18.73 11.99 14.80
CA LEU A 322 17.29 12.13 14.56
C LEU A 322 16.99 12.31 13.08
N LEU A 323 17.79 13.10 12.35
CA LEU A 323 17.69 13.21 10.90
C LEU A 323 17.97 11.88 10.20
N ASP A 324 19.00 11.15 10.63
CA ASP A 324 19.31 9.84 10.08
C ASP A 324 18.20 8.82 10.37
N LYS A 325 17.60 8.87 11.56
CA LYS A 325 16.43 8.06 11.89
C LYS A 325 15.21 8.44 11.03
N ASN A 326 14.98 9.73 10.82
CA ASN A 326 13.88 10.22 9.99
C ASN A 326 14.03 9.77 8.53
N ARG A 327 15.24 9.85 7.96
CA ARG A 327 15.54 9.31 6.62
C ARG A 327 15.25 7.82 6.51
N ARG A 328 15.64 7.02 7.50
CA ARG A 328 15.34 5.57 7.53
C ARG A 328 13.84 5.30 7.61
N LEU A 329 13.10 6.10 8.39
CA LEU A 329 11.65 5.97 8.49
C LEU A 329 10.96 6.38 7.19
N SER A 330 11.41 7.46 6.54
CA SER A 330 10.92 7.85 5.20
C SER A 330 11.13 6.73 4.19
N HIS A 331 12.30 6.10 4.17
CA HIS A 331 12.56 4.98 3.25
C HIS A 331 11.65 3.77 3.54
N LYS A 332 11.45 3.41 4.82
CA LYS A 332 10.48 2.37 5.20
C LYS A 332 9.04 2.73 4.81
N ASN A 333 8.65 3.99 4.93
CA ASN A 333 7.33 4.44 4.50
C ASN A 333 7.17 4.33 2.97
N GLU A 334 8.21 4.63 2.19
CA GLU A 334 8.22 4.41 0.74
C GLU A 334 8.08 2.92 0.41
N GLU A 335 8.84 2.04 1.06
CA GLU A 335 8.74 0.59 0.91
C GLU A 335 7.34 0.06 1.23
N LEU A 336 6.73 0.51 2.34
CA LEU A 336 5.37 0.16 2.72
C LEU A 336 4.34 0.70 1.73
N ALA A 337 4.50 1.92 1.24
CA ALA A 337 3.62 2.49 0.21
C ALA A 337 3.74 1.73 -1.13
N HIS A 338 4.93 1.22 -1.47
CA HIS A 338 5.09 0.32 -2.61
C HIS A 338 4.43 -1.05 -2.37
N ALA A 339 4.54 -1.60 -1.17
CA ALA A 339 3.89 -2.86 -0.81
C ALA A 339 2.35 -2.74 -0.82
N LEU A 340 1.81 -1.65 -0.29
CA LEU A 340 0.38 -1.33 -0.35
C LEU A 340 -0.11 -1.23 -1.78
N ARG A 341 0.58 -0.48 -2.65
CA ARG A 341 0.22 -0.39 -4.09
C ARG A 341 0.22 -1.75 -4.78
N ARG A 342 1.17 -2.64 -4.46
CA ARG A 342 1.17 -4.01 -4.99
C ARG A 342 -0.05 -4.80 -4.50
N MET A 343 -0.42 -4.64 -3.24
CA MET A 343 -1.58 -5.32 -2.67
C MET A 343 -2.89 -4.76 -3.25
N GLU A 344 -3.01 -3.44 -3.38
CA GLU A 344 -4.13 -2.77 -4.06
C GLU A 344 -4.30 -3.26 -5.49
N ASN A 345 -3.21 -3.37 -6.26
CA ASN A 345 -3.23 -3.95 -7.61
C ASN A 345 -3.68 -5.41 -7.60
N LYS A 346 -3.25 -6.20 -6.61
CA LYS A 346 -3.66 -7.60 -6.48
C LYS A 346 -5.13 -7.72 -6.11
N VAL A 347 -5.63 -6.86 -5.22
CA VAL A 347 -7.05 -6.78 -4.88
C VAL A 347 -7.86 -6.35 -6.10
N HIS A 348 -7.39 -5.37 -6.87
CA HIS A 348 -8.03 -4.98 -8.14
C HIS A 348 -8.10 -6.15 -9.11
N PHE A 349 -7.01 -6.91 -9.27
CA PHE A 349 -6.98 -8.08 -10.15
C PHE A 349 -7.95 -9.16 -9.66
N VAL A 350 -7.94 -9.51 -8.38
CA VAL A 350 -8.86 -10.52 -7.80
C VAL A 350 -10.31 -10.05 -7.84
N THR A 351 -10.55 -8.75 -7.70
CA THR A 351 -11.90 -8.17 -7.82
C THR A 351 -12.38 -8.24 -9.26
N GLN A 352 -11.52 -7.90 -10.21
CA GLN A 352 -11.80 -8.00 -11.65
C GLN A 352 -12.04 -9.46 -12.06
N GLU A 353 -11.18 -10.39 -11.62
CA GLU A 353 -11.36 -11.83 -11.83
C GLU A 353 -12.67 -12.32 -11.18
N ASN A 354 -13.04 -11.83 -9.99
CA ASN A 354 -14.34 -12.14 -9.37
C ASN A 354 -15.52 -11.61 -10.19
N ILE A 355 -15.42 -10.41 -10.75
CA ILE A 355 -16.45 -9.84 -11.63
C ILE A 355 -16.55 -10.69 -12.89
N GLU A 356 -15.44 -11.04 -13.53
CA GLU A 356 -15.42 -11.91 -14.71
C GLU A 356 -15.94 -13.31 -14.41
N MET A 357 -15.64 -13.87 -13.24
CA MET A 357 -16.19 -15.16 -12.80
C MET A 357 -17.69 -15.07 -12.49
N ARG A 358 -18.16 -13.93 -11.95
CA ARG A 358 -19.60 -13.65 -11.75
C ARG A 358 -20.31 -13.46 -13.08
N GLU A 359 -19.74 -12.73 -14.04
CA GLU A 359 -20.30 -12.57 -15.38
C GLU A 359 -20.30 -13.90 -16.15
N LYS A 360 -19.25 -14.74 -16.00
CA LYS A 360 -19.22 -16.12 -16.52
C LYS A 360 -20.25 -17.01 -15.84
N ALA A 361 -20.46 -16.85 -14.53
CA ALA A 361 -21.51 -17.55 -13.79
C ALA A 361 -22.92 -17.01 -14.07
N GLU A 362 -23.08 -15.76 -14.50
CA GLU A 362 -24.34 -15.15 -14.93
C GLU A 362 -24.67 -15.46 -16.40
N THR A 363 -23.66 -15.65 -17.26
CA THR A 363 -23.82 -16.21 -18.61
C THR A 363 -24.14 -17.70 -18.59
N ILE A 364 -23.78 -18.41 -17.51
CA ILE A 364 -24.50 -19.62 -17.09
C ILE A 364 -25.83 -19.16 -16.49
N ARG A 365 -26.76 -18.75 -17.37
CA ARG A 365 -28.16 -18.50 -17.01
C ARG A 365 -28.65 -19.67 -16.15
N ARG A 366 -28.94 -19.38 -14.88
CA ARG A 366 -29.95 -20.16 -14.14
C ARG A 366 -31.18 -20.24 -15.06
N PRO A 367 -31.66 -21.44 -15.42
CA PRO A 367 -32.99 -21.60 -15.95
C PRO A 367 -33.93 -20.98 -14.92
N SER A 368 -34.49 -19.82 -15.26
CA SER A 368 -35.51 -19.18 -14.46
C SER A 368 -36.78 -19.96 -14.77
N SER A 369 -37.05 -20.96 -13.95
CA SER A 369 -38.10 -21.98 -14.06
C SER A 369 -37.66 -23.30 -14.72
N LEU A 370 -38.04 -24.38 -14.06
CA LEU A 370 -37.90 -25.78 -14.48
C LEU A 370 -38.67 -26.09 -15.79
N ASN A 371 -39.52 -25.17 -16.26
CA ASN A 371 -40.39 -25.36 -17.42
C ASN A 371 -39.68 -25.14 -18.77
N ASP A 372 -38.59 -24.36 -18.83
CA ASP A 372 -37.98 -24.02 -20.13
C ASP A 372 -37.08 -25.13 -20.69
N LEU A 373 -36.47 -25.94 -19.81
CA LEU A 373 -35.72 -27.14 -20.22
C LEU A 373 -36.67 -28.28 -20.62
N ASP A 374 -37.81 -28.40 -19.93
CA ASP A 374 -38.84 -29.38 -20.24
C ASP A 374 -39.49 -29.07 -21.59
N GLN A 375 -39.81 -27.80 -21.87
CA GLN A 375 -40.32 -27.38 -23.18
C GLN A 375 -39.29 -27.57 -24.31
N SER A 376 -38.01 -27.32 -24.07
CA SER A 376 -36.95 -27.54 -25.06
C SER A 376 -36.73 -29.01 -25.40
N GLN A 377 -36.92 -29.90 -24.42
CA GLN A 377 -36.83 -31.33 -24.61
C GLN A 377 -38.11 -31.87 -25.26
N GLU A 378 -39.29 -31.45 -24.79
CA GLU A 378 -40.58 -31.75 -25.42
C GLU A 378 -40.65 -31.25 -26.87
N GLU A 379 -40.15 -30.05 -27.19
CA GLU A 379 -40.12 -29.53 -28.56
C GLU A 379 -39.22 -30.38 -29.47
N ARG A 380 -38.07 -30.84 -28.97
CA ARG A 380 -37.18 -31.75 -29.72
C ARG A 380 -37.77 -33.14 -29.89
N GLU A 381 -38.46 -33.67 -28.88
CA GLU A 381 -39.19 -34.94 -28.97
C GLU A 381 -40.40 -34.84 -29.91
N ILE A 382 -41.13 -33.71 -29.89
CA ILE A 382 -42.24 -33.41 -30.80
C ILE A 382 -41.72 -33.27 -32.24
N GLU A 383 -40.57 -32.62 -32.45
CA GLU A 383 -39.98 -32.47 -33.77
C GLU A 383 -39.47 -33.81 -34.33
N PHE A 384 -38.87 -34.64 -33.48
CA PHE A 384 -38.51 -36.02 -33.82
C PHE A 384 -39.73 -36.87 -34.19
N LEU A 385 -40.80 -36.81 -33.40
CA LEU A 385 -42.06 -37.50 -33.69
C LEU A 385 -42.74 -36.97 -34.95
N ARG A 386 -42.69 -35.65 -35.22
CA ARG A 386 -43.18 -35.07 -36.47
C ARG A 386 -42.39 -35.57 -37.68
N LEU A 387 -41.07 -35.68 -37.58
CA LEU A 387 -40.23 -36.26 -38.63
C LEU A 387 -40.59 -37.74 -38.86
N GLN A 388 -40.77 -38.51 -37.79
CA GLN A 388 -41.14 -39.93 -37.89
C GLN A 388 -42.54 -40.12 -38.49
N VAL A 389 -43.50 -39.26 -38.14
CA VAL A 389 -44.84 -39.24 -38.75
C VAL A 389 -44.76 -38.85 -40.23
N LEU A 390 -43.92 -37.88 -40.59
CA LEU A 390 -43.72 -37.47 -41.98
C LEU A 390 -43.08 -38.60 -42.80
N GLU A 391 -42.13 -39.33 -42.22
CA GLU A 391 -41.50 -40.49 -42.84
C GLU A 391 -42.48 -41.65 -42.99
N GLN A 392 -43.31 -41.93 -41.98
CA GLN A 392 -44.41 -42.89 -42.08
C GLN A 392 -45.45 -42.46 -43.13
N GLN A 393 -45.79 -41.17 -43.22
CA GLN A 393 -46.70 -40.64 -44.22
C GLN A 393 -46.11 -40.78 -45.64
N ASN A 394 -44.82 -40.51 -45.82
CA ASN A 394 -44.13 -40.75 -47.09
C ASN A 394 -44.16 -42.23 -47.47
N ILE A 395 -43.92 -43.15 -46.51
CA ILE A 395 -44.01 -44.60 -46.76
C ILE A 395 -45.45 -44.99 -47.12
N ILE A 396 -46.46 -44.44 -46.44
CA ILE A 396 -47.88 -44.67 -46.76
C ILE A 396 -48.19 -44.17 -48.16
N ASP A 397 -47.75 -42.97 -48.54
CA ASP A 397 -47.97 -42.39 -49.87
C ASP A 397 -47.24 -43.18 -50.97
N GLU A 398 -46.03 -43.69 -50.68
CA GLU A 398 -45.27 -44.59 -51.55
C GLU A 398 -46.02 -45.92 -51.76
N LEU A 399 -46.56 -46.49 -50.68
CA LEU A 399 -47.37 -47.71 -50.70
C LEU A 399 -48.71 -47.47 -51.40
N TYR A 400 -49.32 -46.30 -51.23
CA TYR A 400 -50.57 -45.91 -51.89
C TYR A 400 -50.34 -45.74 -53.39
N ARG A 401 -49.25 -45.07 -53.81
CA ARG A 401 -48.82 -45.01 -55.23
C ARG A 401 -48.49 -46.39 -55.79
N ARG A 402 -47.86 -47.28 -55.02
CA ARG A 402 -47.58 -48.68 -55.42
C ARG A 402 -48.88 -49.48 -55.54
N GLN A 403 -49.85 -49.28 -54.66
CA GLN A 403 -51.17 -49.92 -54.74
C GLN A 403 -52.01 -49.40 -55.92
N ASP A 404 -51.94 -48.10 -56.22
CA ASP A 404 -52.62 -47.49 -57.37
C ASP A 404 -51.98 -47.92 -58.70
N SER A 405 -50.66 -48.08 -58.74
CA SER A 405 -49.96 -48.65 -59.89
C SER A 405 -50.19 -50.16 -60.06
N LEU A 406 -50.46 -50.90 -58.97
CA LEU A 406 -50.81 -52.33 -58.99
C LEU A 406 -52.31 -52.61 -59.24
N ARG A 407 -53.20 -51.60 -59.19
CA ARG A 407 -54.63 -51.76 -59.57
C ARG A 407 -54.90 -51.71 -61.08
N ARG A 408 -53.87 -51.47 -61.91
CA ARG A 408 -53.93 -51.67 -63.37
C ARG A 408 -53.17 -52.92 -63.80
N LYS A 409 -53.72 -54.10 -63.46
CA LYS A 409 -53.76 -55.36 -64.27
C LYS A 409 -53.95 -56.59 -63.35
N LYS A 410 -55.09 -57.26 -63.49
CA LYS A 410 -55.35 -58.66 -63.07
C LYS A 410 -54.88 -59.63 -64.18
N PRO A 411 -54.94 -60.98 -64.02
CA PRO A 411 -54.81 -61.86 -62.84
C PRO A 411 -53.89 -63.10 -63.11
N PHE A 412 -53.61 -63.93 -62.09
CA PHE A 412 -53.72 -65.43 -62.04
C PHE A 412 -52.70 -66.15 -61.10
N ARG A 413 -53.27 -66.85 -60.11
CA ARG A 413 -53.03 -68.26 -59.68
C ARG A 413 -51.75 -68.77 -58.96
N THR A 414 -52.03 -69.26 -57.74
CA THR A 414 -51.70 -70.56 -57.08
C THR A 414 -50.41 -70.84 -56.29
N CYS A 415 -50.65 -71.48 -55.12
CA CYS A 415 -49.90 -72.51 -54.38
C CYS A 415 -48.99 -72.11 -53.18
N ARG A 416 -49.20 -72.87 -52.08
CA ARG A 416 -48.49 -72.92 -50.77
C ARG A 416 -47.26 -73.90 -50.85
N PRO A 417 -46.69 -74.42 -49.73
CA PRO A 417 -45.62 -73.87 -48.87
C PRO A 417 -44.44 -74.86 -48.64
N VAL A 418 -43.23 -74.47 -48.20
CA VAL A 418 -42.21 -75.41 -47.65
C VAL A 418 -41.30 -74.72 -46.60
N VAL A 419 -40.96 -75.50 -45.56
CA VAL A 419 -40.19 -75.24 -44.33
C VAL A 419 -38.72 -75.70 -44.50
N GLU A 420 -37.86 -75.44 -43.48
CA GLU A 420 -36.59 -76.12 -43.13
C GLU A 420 -35.28 -75.38 -43.47
N THR A 421 -34.20 -75.29 -42.65
CA THR A 421 -33.84 -75.53 -41.22
C THR A 421 -32.30 -75.27 -41.07
N PHE A 422 -31.81 -75.28 -39.83
CA PHE A 422 -30.42 -75.52 -39.31
C PHE A 422 -29.47 -74.31 -39.11
N PHE A 423 -29.05 -73.95 -37.87
CA PHE A 423 -28.00 -74.54 -36.96
C PHE A 423 -26.59 -74.18 -37.48
N GLY A 424 -25.64 -73.52 -36.81
CA GLY A 424 -25.25 -73.42 -35.40
C GLY A 424 -23.76 -73.85 -35.33
N TYR A 425 -22.84 -73.02 -34.81
CA TYR A 425 -21.65 -73.38 -34.00
C TYR A 425 -20.69 -72.19 -33.80
N ASP A 426 -20.10 -72.20 -32.61
CA ASP A 426 -19.20 -71.27 -31.94
C ASP A 426 -17.75 -71.79 -32.02
N GLU A 427 -16.74 -70.90 -32.06
CA GLU A 427 -15.52 -70.94 -31.23
C GLU A 427 -14.47 -69.87 -31.61
N GLU A 428 -13.70 -69.52 -30.57
CA GLU A 428 -12.74 -68.43 -30.38
C GLU A 428 -11.51 -68.43 -31.29
N GLY A 429 -10.89 -67.25 -31.44
CA GLY A 429 -9.62 -67.07 -32.15
C GLY A 429 -8.92 -65.75 -31.80
N SER A 430 -8.19 -65.78 -30.69
CA SER A 430 -7.04 -64.93 -30.32
C SER A 430 -6.13 -64.50 -31.50
N ILE A 431 -5.72 -63.22 -31.55
CA ILE A 431 -4.30 -62.77 -31.61
C ILE A 431 -4.15 -61.23 -31.67
N ASP A 432 -3.23 -60.70 -30.87
CA ASP A 432 -2.75 -59.32 -30.83
C ASP A 432 -1.89 -58.92 -32.05
N SER A 433 -1.53 -57.63 -32.12
CA SER A 433 -0.21 -57.09 -32.55
C SER A 433 -0.22 -56.11 -33.74
N ASP A 434 0.08 -54.86 -33.38
CA ASP A 434 0.87 -53.82 -34.05
C ASP A 434 0.47 -53.21 -35.40
N GLY A 435 0.33 -51.87 -35.36
CA GLY A 435 1.36 -51.06 -36.03
C GLY A 435 0.91 -50.25 -37.24
N SER A 436 0.67 -48.95 -36.97
CA SER A 436 1.31 -47.83 -37.68
C SER A 436 0.55 -47.10 -38.81
N SER A 437 0.60 -45.76 -38.64
CA SER A 437 0.90 -44.71 -39.63
C SER A 437 -0.12 -44.31 -40.71
N ILE A 438 -0.69 -43.12 -40.47
CA ILE A 438 -0.86 -41.95 -41.36
C ILE A 438 -0.68 -42.15 -42.88
N SER A 439 -1.71 -41.79 -43.64
CA SER A 439 -1.52 -41.18 -44.96
C SER A 439 -2.66 -40.20 -45.24
N TYR A 440 -2.28 -38.96 -45.55
CA TYR A 440 -3.18 -37.94 -46.08
C TYR A 440 -3.45 -38.25 -47.55
N HIS A 441 -4.72 -38.30 -47.96
CA HIS A 441 -5.09 -37.81 -49.27
C HIS A 441 -6.47 -37.13 -49.20
N THR A 442 -6.42 -35.85 -49.53
CA THR A 442 -7.51 -34.92 -49.82
C THR A 442 -8.49 -35.47 -50.86
N ASP A 443 -9.79 -35.36 -50.57
CA ASP A 443 -10.76 -34.90 -51.57
C ASP A 443 -11.86 -34.06 -50.92
N ARG A 444 -11.94 -32.81 -51.38
CA ARG A 444 -12.89 -31.78 -50.96
C ARG A 444 -14.21 -31.99 -51.71
N THR A 445 -15.33 -31.82 -51.02
CA THR A 445 -16.47 -31.02 -51.53
C THR A 445 -17.13 -30.31 -50.34
N PRO A 446 -17.50 -29.01 -50.46
CA PRO A 446 -17.60 -28.07 -49.35
C PRO A 446 -19.04 -27.75 -48.90
N CYS A 447 -19.11 -27.04 -47.76
CA CYS A 447 -20.19 -26.20 -47.22
C CYS A 447 -21.04 -26.78 -46.07
N THR A 448 -20.59 -26.51 -44.84
CA THR A 448 -21.37 -25.77 -43.82
C THR A 448 -20.36 -24.93 -43.01
N PRO A 449 -20.39 -23.59 -43.09
CA PRO A 449 -19.57 -22.73 -42.26
C PRO A 449 -20.34 -22.47 -40.96
N ASP A 450 -19.83 -22.98 -39.85
CA ASP A 450 -19.96 -22.38 -38.52
C ASP A 450 -19.01 -23.15 -37.59
N ASP A 451 -18.32 -22.40 -36.72
CA ASP A 451 -17.37 -22.84 -35.68
C ASP A 451 -15.93 -23.14 -36.13
N ASP A 452 -15.13 -22.09 -36.40
CA ASP A 452 -13.75 -21.95 -35.90
C ASP A 452 -13.14 -20.59 -36.31
N LEU A 453 -13.51 -19.54 -35.58
CA LEU A 453 -12.94 -18.18 -35.76
C LEU A 453 -11.55 -18.03 -35.09
N GLU A 454 -11.16 -18.95 -34.20
CA GLU A 454 -9.90 -18.87 -33.44
C GLU A 454 -8.67 -19.32 -34.24
N GLU A 455 -8.81 -20.33 -35.10
CA GLU A 455 -7.67 -20.90 -35.84
C GLU A 455 -7.23 -20.01 -37.02
N GLY A 456 -8.14 -19.23 -37.59
CA GLY A 456 -7.82 -18.23 -38.63
C GLY A 456 -6.95 -17.07 -38.12
N MET A 457 -7.22 -16.58 -36.90
CA MET A 457 -6.54 -15.44 -36.30
C MET A 457 -5.06 -15.73 -35.96
N LEU A 458 -4.78 -16.92 -35.42
CA LEU A 458 -3.41 -17.36 -35.10
C LEU A 458 -2.54 -17.54 -36.35
N LYS A 459 -3.14 -17.99 -37.45
CA LYS A 459 -2.45 -18.19 -38.71
C LYS A 459 -2.12 -16.87 -39.41
N GLU A 460 -3.00 -15.88 -39.31
CA GLU A 460 -2.77 -14.55 -39.88
C GLU A 460 -1.69 -13.77 -39.10
N GLU A 461 -1.66 -13.87 -37.78
CA GLU A 461 -0.62 -13.23 -36.95
C GLU A 461 0.77 -13.82 -37.21
N THR A 462 0.87 -15.15 -37.38
CA THR A 462 2.14 -15.81 -37.68
C THR A 462 2.66 -15.48 -39.09
N GLU A 463 1.77 -15.32 -40.07
CA GLU A 463 2.14 -14.91 -41.43
C GLU A 463 2.61 -13.44 -41.49
N LEU A 464 1.99 -12.55 -40.70
CA LEU A 464 2.42 -11.15 -40.57
C LEU A 464 3.82 -11.04 -39.94
N ARG A 465 4.09 -11.80 -38.87
CA ARG A 465 5.43 -11.85 -38.24
C ARG A 465 6.49 -12.37 -39.22
N PHE A 466 6.14 -13.35 -40.05
CA PHE A 466 7.07 -13.88 -41.05
C PHE A 466 7.39 -12.85 -42.15
N ARG A 467 6.38 -12.11 -42.65
CA ARG A 467 6.60 -11.00 -43.59
C ARG A 467 7.49 -9.92 -43.00
N GLN A 468 7.24 -9.54 -41.74
CA GLN A 468 8.02 -8.51 -41.06
C GLN A 468 9.47 -8.92 -40.85
N LEU A 469 9.71 -10.17 -40.42
CA LEU A 469 11.06 -10.72 -40.27
C LEU A 469 11.83 -10.77 -41.60
N THR A 470 11.13 -11.09 -42.69
CA THR A 470 11.73 -11.12 -44.04
C THR A 470 12.15 -9.71 -44.51
N MET A 471 11.34 -8.69 -44.20
CA MET A 471 11.68 -7.29 -44.49
C MET A 471 12.91 -6.82 -43.70
N GLU A 472 12.96 -7.12 -42.40
CA GLU A 472 14.09 -6.80 -41.52
C GLU A 472 15.38 -7.50 -41.99
N TYR A 473 15.29 -8.77 -42.38
CA TYR A 473 16.42 -9.52 -42.92
C TYR A 473 16.99 -8.87 -44.19
N GLN A 474 16.13 -8.44 -45.12
CA GLN A 474 16.56 -7.73 -46.33
C GLN A 474 17.13 -6.33 -46.04
N ALA A 475 16.61 -5.62 -45.04
CA ALA A 475 17.15 -4.34 -44.60
C ALA A 475 18.55 -4.49 -44.01
N LEU A 476 18.76 -5.55 -43.21
CA LEU A 476 20.07 -5.88 -42.62
C LEU A 476 21.10 -6.27 -43.70
N GLN A 477 20.70 -7.06 -44.70
CA GLN A 477 21.57 -7.38 -45.84
C GLN A 477 21.99 -6.12 -46.62
N ARG A 478 21.08 -5.16 -46.82
CA ARG A 478 21.40 -3.87 -47.45
C ARG A 478 22.35 -3.03 -46.60
N ALA A 479 22.15 -2.99 -45.28
CA ALA A 479 23.06 -2.29 -44.36
C ALA A 479 24.47 -2.91 -44.33
N TYR A 480 24.54 -4.25 -44.39
CA TYR A 480 25.82 -4.97 -44.43
C TYR A 480 26.59 -4.68 -45.73
N ALA A 481 25.89 -4.62 -46.88
CA ALA A 481 26.48 -4.24 -48.15
C ALA A 481 27.06 -2.80 -48.13
N LEU A 482 26.34 -1.85 -47.52
CA LEU A 482 26.80 -0.45 -47.37
C LEU A 482 28.02 -0.32 -46.44
N LEU A 483 28.09 -1.15 -45.38
CA LEU A 483 29.27 -1.20 -44.51
C LEU A 483 30.49 -1.77 -45.24
N GLN A 484 30.29 -2.74 -46.13
CA GLN A 484 31.38 -3.33 -46.90
C GLN A 484 31.94 -2.36 -47.97
N GLU A 485 31.12 -1.45 -48.49
CA GLU A 485 31.54 -0.38 -49.41
C GLU A 485 32.43 0.69 -48.73
N GLN A 486 32.24 0.94 -47.42
CA GLN A 486 33.05 1.93 -46.66
C GLN A 486 34.44 1.45 -46.23
N VAL A 487 34.74 0.15 -46.31
CA VAL A 487 36.04 -0.41 -45.86
C VAL A 487 37.12 -0.35 -46.97
N GLY A 488 36.76 0.03 -48.20
CA GLY A 488 37.66 0.02 -49.37
C GLY A 488 38.59 1.23 -49.59
N GLY A 489 38.60 2.24 -48.72
CA GLY A 489 39.38 3.48 -48.93
C GLY A 489 40.61 3.63 -48.01
N THR A 490 41.81 3.40 -48.55
CA THR A 490 43.18 3.75 -48.09
C THR A 490 43.42 3.96 -46.57
N PHE A 491 44.12 3.00 -45.94
CA PHE A 491 44.48 2.99 -44.53
C PHE A 491 45.79 3.75 -44.22
N ASP A 492 45.77 4.55 -43.16
CA ASP A 492 46.84 5.38 -42.59
C ASP A 492 47.30 4.79 -41.24
N ALA A 493 48.61 4.75 -40.99
CA ALA A 493 49.25 3.93 -39.94
C ALA A 493 48.96 4.41 -38.50
N GLU A 494 48.51 5.65 -38.28
CA GLU A 494 48.13 6.13 -36.93
C GLU A 494 46.78 5.58 -36.46
N LYS A 495 45.96 5.03 -37.36
CA LYS A 495 44.69 4.39 -36.97
C LYS A 495 44.86 2.98 -36.40
N GLU A 496 45.97 2.28 -36.64
CA GLU A 496 46.16 0.88 -36.19
C GLU A 496 46.09 0.72 -34.67
N GLY A 497 46.62 1.67 -33.89
CA GLY A 497 46.53 1.65 -32.43
C GLY A 497 45.09 1.84 -31.91
N PHE A 498 44.31 2.69 -32.57
CA PHE A 498 42.88 2.85 -32.25
C PHE A 498 42.05 1.64 -32.70
N TYR A 499 42.42 0.98 -33.81
CA TYR A 499 41.77 -0.23 -34.27
C TYR A 499 42.06 -1.44 -33.37
N LEU A 500 43.27 -1.61 -32.83
CA LEU A 500 43.56 -2.69 -31.88
C LEU A 500 42.84 -2.51 -30.54
N ILE A 501 42.81 -1.28 -30.00
CA ILE A 501 42.10 -0.99 -28.74
C ILE A 501 40.59 -1.14 -28.95
N ARG A 502 40.08 -0.74 -30.12
CA ARG A 502 38.67 -0.91 -30.47
C ARG A 502 38.33 -2.37 -30.79
N SER A 503 39.22 -3.14 -31.41
CA SER A 503 39.00 -4.58 -31.66
C SER A 503 39.02 -5.36 -30.35
N ALA A 504 39.96 -5.07 -29.43
CA ALA A 504 40.00 -5.69 -28.11
C ALA A 504 38.75 -5.31 -27.27
N SER A 505 38.28 -4.06 -27.36
CA SER A 505 37.05 -3.64 -26.69
C SER A 505 35.80 -4.27 -27.31
N ILE A 506 35.78 -4.45 -28.64
CA ILE A 506 34.69 -5.14 -29.35
C ILE A 506 34.70 -6.63 -29.01
N GLU A 507 35.85 -7.30 -28.98
CA GLU A 507 35.98 -8.71 -28.58
C GLU A 507 35.59 -8.92 -27.12
N PHE A 508 35.99 -8.01 -26.22
CA PHE A 508 35.57 -8.06 -24.82
C PHE A 508 34.05 -7.87 -24.66
N CYS A 509 33.46 -6.92 -25.39
CA CYS A 509 32.00 -6.78 -25.47
C CYS A 509 31.33 -8.01 -26.09
N HIS A 510 31.93 -8.63 -27.12
CA HIS A 510 31.40 -9.83 -27.77
C HIS A 510 31.39 -11.01 -26.80
N ILE A 511 32.46 -11.20 -26.03
CA ILE A 511 32.55 -12.24 -25.00
C ILE A 511 31.52 -12.00 -23.90
N ILE A 512 31.36 -10.75 -23.43
CA ILE A 512 30.33 -10.41 -22.43
C ILE A 512 28.92 -10.68 -22.97
N CYS A 513 28.64 -10.33 -24.24
CA CYS A 513 27.35 -10.63 -24.88
C CYS A 513 27.12 -12.13 -25.00
N ILE A 514 28.12 -12.91 -25.46
CA ILE A 514 28.02 -14.38 -25.55
C ILE A 514 27.78 -15.00 -24.17
N PHE A 515 28.46 -14.52 -23.12
CA PHE A 515 28.23 -15.01 -21.75
C PHE A 515 26.84 -14.65 -21.23
N GLN A 516 26.31 -13.47 -21.55
CA GLN A 516 24.93 -13.09 -21.23
C GLN A 516 23.91 -13.93 -22.01
N ASP A 517 24.15 -14.17 -23.30
CA ASP A 517 23.29 -14.98 -24.16
C ASP A 517 23.27 -16.44 -23.71
N MET A 518 24.42 -17.01 -23.34
CA MET A 518 24.50 -18.36 -22.76
C MET A 518 23.70 -18.47 -21.48
N LYS A 519 23.83 -17.48 -20.58
CA LYS A 519 23.06 -17.47 -19.33
C LYS A 519 21.55 -17.33 -19.58
N TRP A 520 21.15 -16.51 -20.56
CA TRP A 520 19.75 -16.38 -20.95
C TRP A 520 19.20 -17.68 -21.57
N ILE A 521 19.99 -18.38 -22.37
CA ILE A 521 19.62 -19.68 -22.95
C ILE A 521 19.43 -20.73 -21.84
N GLU A 522 20.33 -20.77 -20.86
CA GLU A 522 20.24 -21.66 -19.69
C GLU A 522 19.00 -21.36 -18.84
N GLU A 523 18.75 -20.08 -18.55
CA GLU A 523 17.56 -19.64 -17.81
C GLU A 523 16.27 -19.97 -18.58
N LYS A 524 16.25 -19.76 -19.91
CA LYS A 524 15.12 -20.11 -20.78
C LYS A 524 14.88 -21.63 -20.81
N GLN A 525 15.91 -22.45 -20.91
CA GLN A 525 15.79 -23.91 -20.85
C GLN A 525 15.31 -24.40 -19.48
N ALA A 526 15.77 -23.78 -18.39
CA ALA A 526 15.31 -24.07 -17.05
C ALA A 526 13.82 -23.72 -16.88
N LEU A 527 13.38 -22.59 -17.44
CA LEU A 527 11.96 -22.21 -17.47
C LEU A 527 11.11 -23.19 -18.27
N TYR A 528 11.58 -23.66 -19.43
CA TYR A 528 10.85 -24.68 -20.19
C TYR A 528 10.68 -26.00 -19.42
N LYS A 529 11.74 -26.45 -18.73
CA LYS A 529 11.65 -27.65 -17.87
C LYS A 529 10.65 -27.47 -16.73
N ARG A 530 10.70 -26.32 -16.06
CA ARG A 530 9.78 -25.99 -14.97
C ARG A 530 8.34 -25.89 -15.46
N ASN A 531 8.11 -25.31 -16.64
CA ASN A 531 6.77 -25.27 -17.25
C ASN A 531 6.29 -26.66 -17.64
N GLN A 532 7.15 -27.54 -18.19
CA GLN A 532 6.77 -28.92 -18.47
C GLN A 532 6.41 -29.71 -17.21
N GLU A 533 7.13 -29.50 -16.11
CA GLU A 533 6.79 -30.09 -14.81
C GLU A 533 5.47 -29.54 -14.27
N LEU A 534 5.21 -28.23 -14.40
CA LEU A 534 3.94 -27.64 -14.01
C LEU A 534 2.76 -28.18 -14.81
N ILE A 535 2.92 -28.35 -16.13
CA ILE A 535 1.88 -28.95 -16.98
C ILE A 535 1.61 -30.39 -16.53
N LYS A 536 2.65 -31.21 -16.33
CA LYS A 536 2.47 -32.58 -15.83
C LYS A 536 1.78 -32.63 -14.48
N ASN A 537 2.14 -31.74 -13.55
CA ASN A 537 1.49 -31.66 -12.24
C ASN A 537 0.02 -31.23 -12.37
N MET A 538 -0.28 -30.29 -13.26
CA MET A 538 -1.65 -29.90 -13.55
C MET A 538 -2.47 -31.05 -14.14
N ASP A 539 -1.92 -31.81 -15.09
CA ASP A 539 -2.60 -32.98 -15.66
C ASP A 539 -2.87 -34.06 -14.59
N THR A 540 -1.93 -34.27 -13.67
CA THR A 540 -2.14 -35.20 -12.55
C THR A 540 -3.18 -34.71 -11.56
N GLU A 541 -3.24 -33.41 -11.29
CA GLU A 541 -4.27 -32.83 -10.43
C GLU A 541 -5.64 -32.82 -11.11
N GLU A 542 -5.70 -32.57 -12.42
CA GLU A 542 -6.93 -32.63 -13.19
C GLU A 542 -7.51 -34.05 -13.21
N THR A 543 -6.66 -35.07 -13.43
CA THR A 543 -7.09 -36.46 -13.36
C THR A 543 -7.53 -36.87 -11.95
N ARG A 544 -6.84 -36.40 -10.90
CA ARG A 544 -7.27 -36.58 -9.50
C ARG A 544 -8.64 -35.97 -9.25
N LEU A 545 -8.84 -34.71 -9.63
CA LEU A 545 -10.12 -34.00 -9.45
C LEU A 545 -11.25 -34.63 -10.26
N LYS A 546 -10.98 -35.11 -11.48
CA LYS A 546 -11.97 -35.85 -12.28
C LYS A 546 -12.43 -37.13 -11.57
N ASN A 547 -11.51 -37.87 -10.94
CA ASN A 547 -11.86 -39.04 -10.15
C ASN A 547 -12.69 -38.66 -8.92
N GLU A 548 -12.29 -37.61 -8.18
CA GLU A 548 -13.06 -37.13 -7.01
C GLU A 548 -14.48 -36.66 -7.38
N ILE A 549 -14.64 -36.00 -8.53
CA ILE A 549 -15.96 -35.61 -9.05
C ILE A 549 -16.79 -36.85 -9.39
N GLN A 550 -16.18 -37.88 -9.98
CA GLN A 550 -16.89 -39.12 -10.29
C GLN A 550 -17.31 -39.85 -9.01
N ASP A 551 -16.42 -39.98 -8.03
CA ASP A 551 -16.74 -40.57 -6.73
C ASP A 551 -17.88 -39.81 -6.02
N ALA A 552 -17.89 -38.47 -6.12
CA ALA A 552 -18.97 -37.65 -5.57
C ALA A 552 -20.30 -37.87 -6.29
N LYS A 553 -20.30 -38.07 -7.61
CA LYS A 553 -21.50 -38.41 -8.38
C LYS A 553 -22.04 -39.78 -7.98
N ASP A 554 -21.18 -40.78 -7.89
CA ASP A 554 -21.56 -42.14 -7.49
C ASP A 554 -22.14 -42.16 -6.06
N GLN A 555 -21.57 -41.36 -5.15
CA GLN A 555 -22.13 -41.15 -3.81
C GLN A 555 -23.50 -40.45 -3.85
N ASN A 556 -23.67 -39.45 -4.72
CA ASN A 556 -24.93 -38.73 -4.84
C ASN A 556 -26.04 -39.64 -5.40
N GLU A 557 -25.73 -40.45 -6.41
CA GLU A 557 -26.65 -41.48 -6.92
C GLU A 557 -27.04 -42.46 -5.80
N LEU A 558 -26.08 -42.91 -4.99
CA LEU A 558 -26.36 -43.79 -3.85
C LEU A 558 -27.28 -43.13 -2.81
N LEU A 559 -27.09 -41.83 -2.54
CA LEU A 559 -27.96 -41.07 -1.65
C LEU A 559 -29.36 -40.90 -2.23
N GLU A 560 -29.50 -40.67 -3.54
CA GLU A 560 -30.80 -40.63 -4.22
C GLU A 560 -31.52 -41.97 -4.10
N PHE A 561 -30.83 -43.10 -4.30
CA PHE A 561 -31.40 -44.42 -4.04
C PHE A 561 -31.82 -44.61 -2.59
N ARG A 562 -31.03 -44.12 -1.63
CA ARG A 562 -31.37 -44.21 -0.21
C ARG A 562 -32.58 -43.35 0.15
N ILE A 563 -32.71 -42.16 -0.43
CA ILE A 563 -33.87 -41.28 -0.25
C ILE A 563 -35.11 -41.96 -0.81
N LEU A 564 -35.06 -42.49 -2.03
CA LEU A 564 -36.18 -43.23 -2.63
C LEU A 564 -36.57 -44.46 -1.79
N GLU A 565 -35.59 -45.17 -1.22
CA GLU A 565 -35.85 -46.30 -0.31
C GLU A 565 -36.51 -45.85 1.01
N LEU A 566 -36.17 -44.66 1.52
CA LEU A 566 -36.78 -44.07 2.71
C LEU A 566 -38.18 -43.54 2.43
N GLU A 567 -38.41 -42.89 1.29
CA GLU A 567 -39.72 -42.42 0.82
C GLU A 567 -40.69 -43.59 0.59
N GLU A 568 -40.22 -44.70 0.01
CA GLU A 568 -41.03 -45.92 -0.16
C GLU A 568 -41.35 -46.58 1.19
N ARG A 569 -40.43 -46.49 2.18
CA ARG A 569 -40.71 -46.94 3.56
C ARG A 569 -41.69 -46.02 4.29
N GLU A 570 -41.64 -44.71 4.05
CA GLU A 570 -42.60 -43.75 4.58
C GLU A 570 -44.00 -43.99 3.99
N ARG A 571 -44.09 -44.20 2.67
CA ARG A 571 -45.35 -44.59 2.00
C ARG A 571 -45.96 -45.89 2.52
N ARG A 572 -45.13 -46.83 2.97
CA ARG A 572 -45.56 -48.13 3.52
C ARG A 572 -45.78 -48.13 5.04
N SER A 573 -45.44 -47.04 5.74
CA SER A 573 -45.65 -46.94 7.18
C SER A 573 -47.06 -46.42 7.49
N PRO A 574 -47.75 -46.95 8.52
CA PRO A 574 -49.04 -46.39 8.95
C PRO A 574 -48.84 -44.94 9.42
N ALA A 575 -49.53 -44.00 8.77
CA ALA A 575 -49.39 -42.57 9.01
C ALA A 575 -49.50 -42.18 10.50
N ILE A 576 -48.44 -41.60 11.06
CA ILE A 576 -48.54 -40.75 12.24
C ILE A 576 -49.14 -39.43 11.75
N ASN A 577 -50.44 -39.24 12.00
CA ASN A 577 -51.19 -38.05 11.60
C ASN A 577 -50.70 -36.81 12.38
N PHE A 578 -49.72 -36.08 11.86
CA PHE A 578 -49.47 -34.70 12.30
C PHE A 578 -50.59 -33.81 11.74
N GLN A 579 -51.38 -33.20 12.63
CA GLN A 579 -52.34 -32.19 12.24
C GLN A 579 -51.58 -30.96 11.74
N ASN A 580 -51.89 -30.51 10.53
CA ASN A 580 -51.28 -29.32 9.91
C ASN A 580 -51.79 -28.06 10.65
N ILE A 581 -51.07 -27.63 11.70
CA ILE A 581 -51.37 -26.41 12.45
C ILE A 581 -50.72 -25.22 11.70
N HIS A 582 -51.50 -24.18 11.38
CA HIS A 582 -50.98 -22.95 10.78
C HIS A 582 -49.99 -22.25 11.73
N PHE A 583 -48.78 -21.94 11.24
CA PHE A 583 -47.72 -21.31 12.02
C PHE A 583 -47.94 -19.80 12.10
N ALA A 584 -48.05 -19.26 13.32
CA ALA A 584 -48.03 -17.82 13.57
C ALA A 584 -46.56 -17.32 13.66
N GLU A 585 -46.32 -16.12 13.15
CA GLU A 585 -44.99 -15.50 13.10
C GLU A 585 -44.46 -15.24 14.51
N GLY A 586 -43.28 -15.79 14.84
CA GLY A 586 -42.62 -15.62 16.15
C GLY A 586 -42.65 -16.82 17.10
N THR A 587 -43.41 -17.89 16.81
CA THR A 587 -43.45 -19.11 17.64
C THR A 587 -42.87 -20.29 16.89
N SER A 588 -41.89 -21.00 17.48
CA SER A 588 -41.27 -22.13 16.76
C SER A 588 -42.30 -23.25 16.55
N PRO A 589 -42.22 -23.99 15.42
CA PRO A 589 -43.08 -25.15 15.18
C PRO A 589 -43.08 -26.14 16.35
N LEU A 590 -41.92 -26.36 16.96
CA LEU A 590 -41.75 -27.24 18.13
C LEU A 590 -42.52 -26.72 19.34
N GLN A 591 -42.49 -25.41 19.59
CA GLN A 591 -43.19 -24.78 20.70
C GLN A 591 -44.71 -24.86 20.55
N LEU A 592 -45.26 -24.75 19.34
CA LEU A 592 -46.69 -24.94 19.08
C LEU A 592 -47.15 -26.38 19.34
N TYR A 593 -46.33 -27.38 18.98
CA TYR A 593 -46.61 -28.78 19.31
C TYR A 593 -46.50 -29.05 20.81
N CYS A 594 -45.48 -28.50 21.48
CA CYS A 594 -45.33 -28.61 22.93
C CYS A 594 -46.49 -27.93 23.68
N GLU A 595 -46.92 -26.74 23.26
CA GLU A 595 -48.07 -26.03 23.83
C GLU A 595 -49.39 -26.77 23.58
N ALA A 596 -49.58 -27.37 22.39
CA ALA A 596 -50.75 -28.20 22.08
C ALA A 596 -50.84 -29.47 22.93
N GLU A 597 -49.69 -30.03 23.35
CA GLU A 597 -49.62 -31.13 24.31
C GLU A 597 -49.55 -30.69 25.78
N GLY A 598 -49.63 -29.38 26.06
CA GLY A 598 -49.61 -28.82 27.42
C GLY A 598 -48.25 -28.83 28.11
N VAL A 599 -47.16 -28.98 27.35
CA VAL A 599 -45.77 -28.95 27.82
C VAL A 599 -45.26 -27.52 27.78
N THR A 600 -45.25 -26.85 28.94
CA THR A 600 -44.83 -25.44 29.06
C THR A 600 -43.39 -25.27 29.54
N ASP A 601 -42.75 -26.31 30.08
CA ASP A 601 -41.40 -26.23 30.62
C ASP A 601 -40.65 -27.55 30.38
N ILE A 602 -39.56 -27.49 29.60
CA ILE A 602 -38.79 -28.67 29.18
C ILE A 602 -37.50 -28.73 30.00
N VAL A 603 -37.53 -29.51 31.07
CA VAL A 603 -36.36 -29.75 31.92
C VAL A 603 -35.63 -31.00 31.41
N ILE A 604 -34.53 -30.82 30.68
CA ILE A 604 -33.73 -31.92 30.09
C ILE A 604 -33.35 -32.97 31.14
N THR A 605 -32.96 -32.54 32.34
CA THR A 605 -32.58 -33.45 33.43
C THR A 605 -33.75 -34.32 33.93
N GLU A 606 -34.99 -33.85 33.81
CA GLU A 606 -36.19 -34.62 34.17
C GLU A 606 -36.59 -35.59 33.06
N LEU A 607 -36.45 -35.18 31.79
CA LEU A 607 -36.66 -36.05 30.63
C LEU A 607 -35.63 -37.17 30.53
N MET A 608 -34.35 -36.86 30.81
CA MET A 608 -33.28 -37.87 30.92
C MET A 608 -33.62 -38.92 31.99
N LYS A 609 -34.07 -38.50 33.19
CA LYS A 609 -34.50 -39.43 34.24
C LYS A 609 -35.68 -40.31 33.81
N LYS A 610 -36.67 -39.73 33.09
CA LYS A 610 -37.81 -40.50 32.57
C LYS A 610 -37.38 -41.52 31.51
N LEU A 611 -36.43 -41.15 30.65
CA LEU A 611 -35.84 -42.05 29.65
C LEU A 611 -34.98 -43.14 30.28
N ASP A 612 -34.25 -42.86 31.36
CA ASP A 612 -33.48 -43.87 32.08
C ASP A 612 -34.42 -44.93 32.72
N ILE A 613 -35.51 -44.48 33.36
CA ILE A 613 -36.55 -45.38 33.91
C ILE A 613 -37.21 -46.21 32.80
N LEU A 614 -37.46 -45.61 31.63
CA LEU A 614 -38.00 -46.32 30.47
C LEU A 614 -36.98 -47.32 29.90
N GLY A 615 -35.70 -46.95 29.80
CA GLY A 615 -34.63 -47.82 29.32
C GLY A 615 -34.39 -49.04 30.21
N ASP A 616 -34.70 -48.93 31.51
CA ASP A 616 -34.62 -50.03 32.46
C ASP A 616 -35.83 -51.00 32.40
N ASN A 617 -36.88 -50.70 31.62
CA ASN A 617 -38.01 -51.60 31.44
C ASN A 617 -37.69 -52.73 30.43
N ALA A 618 -37.61 -53.96 30.95
CA ALA A 618 -37.32 -55.17 30.16
C ALA A 618 -38.41 -55.59 29.14
N ASN A 619 -39.54 -54.86 29.07
CA ASN A 619 -40.67 -55.16 28.19
C ASN A 619 -40.67 -54.35 26.88
N LEU A 620 -39.64 -53.53 26.62
CA LEU A 620 -39.54 -52.78 25.37
C LEU A 620 -39.10 -53.69 24.22
N THR A 621 -39.74 -53.54 23.07
CA THR A 621 -39.33 -54.14 21.79
C THR A 621 -37.99 -53.54 21.33
N ASN A 622 -37.27 -54.25 20.44
CA ASN A 622 -35.98 -53.78 19.93
C ASN A 622 -36.07 -52.39 19.26
N GLU A 623 -37.19 -52.10 18.60
CA GLU A 623 -37.45 -50.80 17.96
C GLU A 623 -37.63 -49.69 19.01
N GLU A 624 -38.41 -49.95 20.06
CA GLU A 624 -38.60 -49.01 21.17
C GLU A 624 -37.30 -48.76 21.94
N GLN A 625 -36.47 -49.78 22.13
CA GLN A 625 -35.15 -49.63 22.75
C GLN A 625 -34.24 -48.70 21.93
N VAL A 626 -34.24 -48.83 20.60
CA VAL A 626 -33.48 -47.94 19.71
C VAL A 626 -33.99 -46.50 19.80
N VAL A 627 -35.31 -46.31 19.86
CA VAL A 627 -35.92 -44.98 20.02
C VAL A 627 -35.53 -44.34 21.34
N VAL A 628 -35.54 -45.08 22.46
CA VAL A 628 -35.11 -44.60 23.78
C VAL A 628 -33.62 -44.19 23.78
N ILE A 629 -32.75 -45.00 23.17
CA ILE A 629 -31.32 -44.68 23.03
C ILE A 629 -31.10 -43.43 22.17
N HIS A 630 -31.86 -43.29 21.08
CA HIS A 630 -31.76 -42.15 20.19
C HIS A 630 -32.23 -40.86 20.89
N ALA A 631 -33.39 -40.89 21.56
CA ALA A 631 -33.92 -39.78 22.33
C ALA A 631 -32.94 -39.32 23.42
N ARG A 632 -32.31 -40.26 24.12
CA ARG A 632 -31.27 -39.96 25.13
C ARG A 632 -30.04 -39.28 24.52
N THR A 633 -29.62 -39.73 23.34
CA THR A 633 -28.49 -39.12 22.61
C THR A 633 -28.80 -37.68 22.22
N VAL A 634 -30.00 -37.43 21.69
CA VAL A 634 -30.46 -36.10 21.30
C VAL A 634 -30.52 -35.15 22.51
N LEU A 635 -31.07 -35.60 23.63
CA LEU A 635 -31.12 -34.79 24.86
C LEU A 635 -29.72 -34.46 25.41
N THR A 636 -28.78 -35.41 25.34
CA THR A 636 -27.38 -35.17 25.75
C THR A 636 -26.71 -34.10 24.89
N LEU A 637 -26.96 -34.12 23.58
CA LEU A 637 -26.44 -33.10 22.67
C LEU A 637 -27.08 -31.73 22.91
N ALA A 638 -28.38 -31.70 23.17
CA ALA A 638 -29.11 -30.48 23.52
C ALA A 638 -28.59 -29.85 24.83
N GLU A 639 -28.28 -30.66 25.85
CA GLU A 639 -27.69 -30.20 27.11
C GLU A 639 -26.34 -29.52 26.90
N LYS A 640 -25.45 -30.15 26.12
CA LYS A 640 -24.15 -29.56 25.76
C LYS A 640 -24.28 -28.26 24.99
N TRP A 641 -25.24 -28.19 24.08
CA TRP A 641 -25.48 -26.99 23.28
C TRP A 641 -26.00 -25.83 24.14
N LEU A 642 -26.91 -26.10 25.08
CA LEU A 642 -27.37 -25.11 26.06
C LEU A 642 -26.26 -24.64 26.99
N GLU A 643 -25.40 -25.53 27.47
CA GLU A 643 -24.24 -25.16 28.28
C GLU A 643 -23.30 -24.20 27.53
N GLN A 644 -23.08 -24.47 26.24
CA GLN A 644 -22.26 -23.61 25.39
C GLN A 644 -22.89 -22.23 25.13
N ILE A 645 -24.23 -22.16 25.04
CA ILE A 645 -24.97 -20.90 24.97
C ILE A 645 -24.82 -20.11 26.29
N GLU A 646 -24.91 -20.75 27.45
CA GLU A 646 -24.78 -20.05 28.73
C GLU A 646 -23.34 -19.53 28.97
N VAL A 647 -22.32 -20.28 28.54
CA VAL A 647 -20.91 -19.84 28.55
C VAL A 647 -20.72 -18.63 27.65
N THR A 648 -21.27 -18.65 26.43
CA THR A 648 -21.14 -17.52 25.49
C THR A 648 -21.91 -16.29 25.96
N LYS A 649 -23.10 -16.46 26.54
CA LYS A 649 -23.87 -15.40 27.19
C LYS A 649 -23.11 -14.77 28.36
N SER A 650 -22.50 -15.58 29.22
CA SER A 650 -21.67 -15.09 30.33
C SER A 650 -20.45 -14.30 29.83
N ALA A 651 -19.81 -14.77 28.75
CA ALA A 651 -18.70 -14.05 28.12
C ALA A 651 -19.13 -12.71 27.49
N LEU A 652 -20.32 -12.65 26.88
CA LEU A 652 -20.90 -11.41 26.36
C LEU A 652 -21.25 -10.43 27.49
N GLN A 653 -21.83 -10.92 28.58
CA GLN A 653 -22.10 -10.10 29.77
C GLN A 653 -20.82 -9.54 30.38
N GLN A 654 -19.75 -10.34 30.46
CA GLN A 654 -18.44 -9.85 30.91
C GLN A 654 -17.90 -8.76 29.98
N LYS A 655 -18.01 -8.93 28.65
CA LYS A 655 -17.60 -7.90 27.69
C LYS A 655 -18.42 -6.62 27.82
N MET A 656 -19.72 -6.71 28.09
CA MET A 656 -20.55 -5.53 28.37
C MET A 656 -20.04 -4.78 29.60
N LEU A 657 -19.74 -5.50 30.70
CA LEU A 657 -19.18 -4.90 31.91
C LEU A 657 -17.80 -4.26 31.65
N ASP A 658 -16.96 -4.91 30.85
CA ASP A 658 -15.65 -4.37 30.46
C ASP A 658 -15.81 -3.07 29.67
N ILE A 659 -16.74 -3.03 28.70
CA ILE A 659 -17.05 -1.84 27.91
C ILE A 659 -17.63 -0.72 28.80
N GLU A 660 -18.49 -1.05 29.77
CA GLU A 660 -18.98 -0.08 30.76
C GLU A 660 -17.85 0.47 31.64
N SER A 661 -16.87 -0.38 32.00
CA SER A 661 -15.70 0.02 32.77
C SER A 661 -14.74 0.91 31.95
N GLU A 662 -14.58 0.64 30.66
CA GLU A 662 -13.79 1.44 29.72
C GLU A 662 -14.48 2.80 29.49
N LYS A 663 -15.81 2.81 29.30
CA LYS A 663 -16.64 4.02 29.22
C LYS A 663 -16.44 4.93 30.44
N MET A 664 -16.38 4.36 31.64
CA MET A 664 -16.09 5.11 32.87
C MET A 664 -14.66 5.68 32.91
N GLN A 665 -13.68 5.00 32.29
CA GLN A 665 -12.30 5.48 32.18
C GLN A 665 -12.12 6.61 31.16
N PHE A 666 -13.02 6.75 30.18
CA PHE A 666 -13.07 7.89 29.26
C PHE A 666 -13.84 9.11 29.82
N CYS A 667 -14.57 8.95 30.93
CA CYS A 667 -15.35 10.02 31.57
C CYS A 667 -14.64 10.93 32.61
N PRO A 668 -13.35 10.81 33.00
CA PRO A 668 -12.79 11.70 34.02
C PRO A 668 -12.22 12.97 33.37
N LEU A 669 -13.08 13.87 32.87
CA LEU A 669 -12.71 15.25 32.54
C LEU A 669 -13.79 16.30 32.88
N VAL A 670 -14.84 15.91 33.62
CA VAL A 670 -15.77 16.88 34.20
C VAL A 670 -15.55 16.94 35.71
N PRO A 671 -14.81 17.93 36.24
CA PRO A 671 -14.89 18.22 37.66
C PRO A 671 -16.31 18.77 37.96
N PRO A 672 -16.90 18.46 39.12
CA PRO A 672 -18.18 19.05 39.49
C PRO A 672 -17.97 20.55 39.71
N GLY A 673 -18.37 21.36 38.72
CA GLY A 673 -18.38 22.82 38.81
C GLY A 673 -17.35 23.60 37.97
N GLY A 674 -16.79 23.04 36.88
CA GLY A 674 -15.94 23.79 35.95
C GLY A 674 -16.52 23.90 34.55
N GLU A 675 -16.79 25.11 34.07
CA GLU A 675 -17.29 25.40 32.73
C GLU A 675 -16.32 24.90 31.64
N CYS A 676 -16.80 24.04 30.73
CA CYS A 676 -16.05 23.64 29.54
C CYS A 676 -16.17 24.68 28.42
N MET A 677 -15.05 24.96 27.75
CA MET A 677 -15.00 25.79 26.54
C MET A 677 -15.83 25.16 25.39
N PRO A 678 -16.67 25.92 24.65
CA PRO A 678 -17.78 25.33 23.88
C PRO A 678 -17.39 24.62 22.57
N SER A 679 -16.23 24.90 21.97
CA SER A 679 -15.99 24.54 20.56
C SER A 679 -15.51 23.11 20.30
N LEU A 680 -15.06 22.36 21.31
CA LEU A 680 -14.53 20.99 21.16
C LEU A 680 -15.38 19.92 21.85
N ALA A 681 -16.41 20.32 22.61
CA ALA A 681 -17.32 19.41 23.29
C ALA A 681 -18.58 19.06 22.47
N HIS A 682 -18.95 19.87 21.47
CA HIS A 682 -20.22 19.69 20.76
C HIS A 682 -20.25 18.54 19.75
N THR A 683 -19.13 18.19 19.12
CA THR A 683 -19.15 17.21 18.02
C THR A 683 -19.34 15.76 18.50
N PRO A 684 -18.50 15.19 19.39
CA PRO A 684 -18.67 13.80 19.80
C PRO A 684 -19.90 13.57 20.69
N LEU A 685 -20.25 14.53 21.57
CA LEU A 685 -21.43 14.43 22.43
C LEU A 685 -22.73 14.52 21.63
N CYS A 686 -22.82 15.38 20.60
CA CYS A 686 -24.03 15.48 19.79
C CYS A 686 -24.25 14.22 18.92
N PHE A 687 -23.16 13.58 18.45
CA PHE A 687 -23.26 12.29 17.78
C PHE A 687 -23.69 11.17 18.73
N SER A 688 -23.09 11.11 19.93
CA SER A 688 -23.45 10.09 20.92
C SER A 688 -24.88 10.28 21.45
N GLN A 689 -25.33 11.52 21.62
CA GLN A 689 -26.70 11.85 22.02
C GLN A 689 -27.70 11.54 20.91
N ARG A 690 -27.35 11.80 19.63
CA ARG A 690 -28.19 11.43 18.50
C ARG A 690 -28.29 9.91 18.31
N ILE A 691 -27.21 9.18 18.57
CA ILE A 691 -27.21 7.72 18.54
C ILE A 691 -28.07 7.18 19.68
N LEU A 692 -27.94 7.69 20.90
CA LEU A 692 -28.79 7.30 22.03
C LEU A 692 -30.27 7.65 21.82
N GLU A 693 -30.58 8.78 21.19
CA GLU A 693 -31.95 9.13 20.79
C GLU A 693 -32.50 8.16 19.73
N LEU A 694 -31.69 7.79 18.74
CA LEU A 694 -32.08 6.83 17.70
C LEU A 694 -32.23 5.42 18.27
N GLU A 695 -31.35 5.02 19.19
CA GLU A 695 -31.42 3.74 19.91
C GLU A 695 -32.64 3.69 20.82
N ALA A 696 -32.95 4.77 21.54
CA ALA A 696 -34.17 4.85 22.36
C ALA A 696 -35.44 4.82 21.50
N MET A 697 -35.47 5.54 20.37
CA MET A 697 -36.61 5.48 19.44
C MET A 697 -36.76 4.10 18.78
N LEU A 698 -35.66 3.41 18.46
CA LEU A 698 -35.69 2.03 17.96
C LEU A 698 -36.14 1.06 19.03
N PHE A 699 -35.70 1.24 20.28
CA PHE A 699 -36.10 0.40 21.40
C PHE A 699 -37.57 0.58 21.75
N ASP A 700 -38.07 1.82 21.71
CA ASP A 700 -39.50 2.14 21.88
C ASP A 700 -40.34 1.60 20.71
N ALA A 701 -39.83 1.65 19.47
CA ALA A 701 -40.48 1.08 18.29
C ALA A 701 -40.52 -0.46 18.35
N LEU A 702 -39.45 -1.10 18.82
CA LEU A 702 -39.36 -2.56 18.99
C LEU A 702 -40.22 -3.05 20.17
N GLN A 703 -40.32 -2.30 21.27
CA GLN A 703 -41.26 -2.59 22.36
C GLN A 703 -42.72 -2.41 21.94
N GLN A 704 -43.01 -1.45 21.05
CA GLN A 704 -44.32 -1.32 20.42
C GLN A 704 -44.63 -2.46 19.45
N GLU A 705 -43.63 -3.08 18.82
CA GLU A 705 -43.79 -4.30 18.02
C GLU A 705 -44.07 -5.55 18.88
N GLU A 706 -43.41 -5.70 20.03
CA GLU A 706 -43.64 -6.84 20.95
C GLU A 706 -45.03 -6.83 21.62
N THR A 707 -45.69 -5.67 21.70
CA THR A 707 -47.10 -5.55 22.10
C THR A 707 -48.06 -5.34 20.92
N GLY A 708 -47.52 -5.29 19.69
CA GLY A 708 -48.17 -4.80 18.48
C GLY A 708 -48.50 -5.86 17.43
N GLY A 709 -48.37 -7.16 17.73
CA GLY A 709 -48.77 -8.27 16.84
C GLY A 709 -50.25 -8.30 16.43
N LYS A 710 -51.05 -7.27 16.79
CA LYS A 710 -52.45 -7.07 16.37
C LYS A 710 -52.75 -5.69 15.77
N VAL A 711 -51.74 -4.83 15.52
CA VAL A 711 -51.98 -3.46 15.03
C VAL A 711 -52.04 -3.37 13.50
N SER A 712 -51.36 -4.26 12.77
CA SER A 712 -51.46 -4.31 11.29
C SER A 712 -52.90 -4.59 10.80
N GLU A 713 -53.71 -5.29 11.60
CA GLU A 713 -55.13 -5.56 11.32
C GLU A 713 -56.10 -4.46 11.80
N LEU A 714 -55.64 -3.47 12.59
CA LEU A 714 -56.50 -2.43 13.17
C LEU A 714 -56.30 -1.01 12.60
N LEU A 715 -55.25 -0.77 11.80
CA LEU A 715 -55.04 0.53 11.17
C LEU A 715 -55.96 0.70 9.94
N THR A 716 -56.78 1.75 9.97
CA THR A 716 -57.59 2.12 8.80
C THR A 716 -56.67 2.47 7.62
N GLU A 717 -57.14 2.32 6.37
CA GLU A 717 -56.31 2.66 5.19
C GLU A 717 -55.78 4.09 5.27
N GLN A 718 -56.56 5.01 5.84
CA GLN A 718 -56.17 6.40 6.05
C GLN A 718 -54.99 6.56 7.01
N ASP A 719 -54.90 5.74 8.06
CA ASP A 719 -53.78 5.78 9.00
C ASP A 719 -52.51 5.19 8.38
N ARG A 720 -52.66 4.15 7.54
CA ARG A 720 -51.54 3.57 6.78
C ARG A 720 -50.99 4.53 5.73
N ASP A 721 -51.87 5.25 5.04
CA ASP A 721 -51.47 6.27 4.06
C ASP A 721 -50.81 7.47 4.75
N SER A 722 -51.35 7.91 5.89
CA SER A 722 -50.73 8.98 6.69
C SER A 722 -49.34 8.59 7.20
N LEU A 723 -49.16 7.34 7.62
CA LEU A 723 -47.86 6.81 8.04
C LEU A 723 -46.89 6.70 6.86
N ARG A 724 -47.36 6.25 5.69
CA ARG A 724 -46.57 6.20 4.45
C ARG A 724 -46.10 7.59 4.05
N GLU A 725 -46.98 8.58 4.10
CA GLU A 725 -46.64 9.98 3.81
C GLU A 725 -45.64 10.55 4.81
N ALA A 726 -45.79 10.25 6.11
CA ALA A 726 -44.84 10.68 7.14
C ALA A 726 -43.45 10.05 6.95
N VAL A 727 -43.40 8.77 6.60
CA VAL A 727 -42.15 8.06 6.27
C VAL A 727 -41.52 8.64 5.01
N ASP A 728 -42.30 8.96 4.00
CA ASP A 728 -41.79 9.56 2.76
C ASP A 728 -41.35 11.02 2.95
N GLN A 729 -41.97 11.76 3.88
CA GLN A 729 -41.50 13.08 4.30
C GLN A 729 -40.18 12.98 5.07
N TRP A 730 -40.06 12.02 6.00
CA TRP A 730 -38.82 11.78 6.73
C TRP A 730 -37.68 11.36 5.80
N LYS A 731 -37.93 10.44 4.84
CA LYS A 731 -36.95 10.05 3.82
C LYS A 731 -36.49 11.25 2.99
N ARG A 732 -37.43 12.12 2.57
CA ARG A 732 -37.09 13.36 1.85
C ARG A 732 -36.23 14.29 2.68
N GLN A 733 -36.52 14.42 3.97
CA GLN A 733 -35.75 15.27 4.88
C GLN A 733 -34.34 14.74 5.13
N VAL A 734 -34.19 13.43 5.40
CA VAL A 734 -32.88 12.79 5.55
C VAL A 734 -32.04 12.92 4.28
N LEU A 735 -32.64 12.71 3.10
CA LEU A 735 -31.94 12.89 1.83
C LEU A 735 -31.54 14.35 1.58
N SER A 736 -32.32 15.33 2.04
CA SER A 736 -31.97 16.74 1.96
C SER A 736 -30.79 17.08 2.87
N GLU A 737 -30.81 16.60 4.12
CA GLU A 737 -29.74 16.83 5.10
C GLU A 737 -28.42 16.16 4.68
N LEU A 738 -28.48 14.97 4.08
CA LEU A 738 -27.31 14.30 3.51
C LEU A 738 -26.69 15.13 2.37
N ARG A 739 -27.50 15.65 1.45
CA ARG A 739 -27.01 16.50 0.36
C ARG A 739 -26.42 17.81 0.87
N GLU A 740 -26.99 18.39 1.93
CA GLU A 740 -26.47 19.61 2.55
C GLU A 740 -25.12 19.36 3.24
N ARG A 741 -24.98 18.19 3.90
CA ARG A 741 -23.70 17.73 4.49
C ARG A 741 -22.64 17.49 3.42
N ASP A 742 -22.98 16.83 2.31
CA ASP A 742 -22.06 16.63 1.20
C ASP A 742 -21.62 17.96 0.57
N ALA A 743 -22.55 18.91 0.40
CA ALA A 743 -22.25 20.26 -0.08
C ALA A 743 -21.37 21.05 0.92
N GLN A 744 -21.53 20.82 2.22
CA GLN A 744 -20.69 21.42 3.25
C GLN A 744 -19.26 20.84 3.21
N ILE A 745 -19.11 19.52 3.10
CA ILE A 745 -17.79 18.87 2.95
C ILE A 745 -17.08 19.37 1.69
N LEU A 746 -17.82 19.56 0.59
CA LEU A 746 -17.26 20.09 -0.65
C LEU A 746 -16.75 21.53 -0.48
N ARG A 747 -17.48 22.39 0.26
CA ARG A 747 -17.06 23.76 0.59
C ARG A 747 -15.79 23.76 1.45
N GLU A 748 -15.75 22.95 2.50
CA GLU A 748 -14.57 22.84 3.37
C GLU A 748 -13.33 22.35 2.61
N ARG A 749 -13.49 21.39 1.70
CA ARG A 749 -12.41 20.93 0.83
C ARG A 749 -11.94 22.02 -0.14
N MET A 750 -12.86 22.83 -0.66
CA MET A 750 -12.53 23.95 -1.55
C MET A 750 -11.77 25.05 -0.80
N GLU A 751 -12.15 25.34 0.44
CA GLU A 751 -11.42 26.27 1.32
C GLU A 751 -10.02 25.77 1.65
N LEU A 752 -9.84 24.49 1.94
CA LEU A 752 -8.53 23.89 2.16
C LEU A 752 -7.63 23.96 0.91
N LEU A 753 -8.21 23.75 -0.27
CA LEU A 753 -7.49 23.92 -1.55
C LEU A 753 -7.05 25.37 -1.77
N GLN A 754 -7.91 26.35 -1.45
CA GLN A 754 -7.55 27.77 -1.52
C GLN A 754 -6.43 28.13 -0.53
N HIS A 755 -6.46 27.58 0.69
CA HIS A 755 -5.37 27.75 1.66
C HIS A 755 -4.06 27.13 1.15
N ALA A 756 -4.11 25.94 0.53
CA ALA A 756 -2.94 25.32 -0.07
C ALA A 756 -2.36 26.14 -1.22
N GLN A 757 -3.20 26.76 -2.06
CA GLN A 757 -2.75 27.69 -3.10
C GLN A 757 -2.10 28.94 -2.51
N ARG A 758 -2.68 29.52 -1.45
CA ARG A 758 -2.09 30.66 -0.74
C ARG A 758 -0.71 30.33 -0.15
N ILE A 759 -0.54 29.12 0.39
CA ILE A 759 0.75 28.65 0.90
C ILE A 759 1.78 28.58 -0.23
N LYS A 760 1.40 28.03 -1.39
CA LYS A 760 2.28 27.94 -2.56
C LYS A 760 2.73 29.32 -3.06
N GLU A 761 1.82 30.31 -3.11
CA GLU A 761 2.16 31.69 -3.46
C GLU A 761 3.14 32.32 -2.46
N LEU A 762 2.96 32.05 -1.16
CA LEU A 762 3.88 32.51 -0.11
C LEU A 762 5.25 31.83 -0.21
N GLU A 763 5.30 30.55 -0.54
CA GLU A 763 6.55 29.83 -0.79
C GLU A 763 7.32 30.42 -1.98
N GLU A 764 6.62 30.75 -3.08
CA GLU A 764 7.22 31.43 -4.24
C GLU A 764 7.76 32.81 -3.88
N TRP A 765 7.04 33.58 -3.05
CA TRP A 765 7.51 34.87 -2.52
C TRP A 765 8.75 34.74 -1.63
N ILE A 766 8.77 33.75 -0.73
CA ILE A 766 9.94 33.45 0.11
C ILE A 766 11.14 33.09 -0.75
N GLU A 767 10.94 32.30 -1.81
CA GLU A 767 12.03 31.90 -2.70
C GLU A 767 12.54 33.08 -3.53
N ALA A 768 11.66 34.02 -3.93
CA ALA A 768 12.07 35.27 -4.55
C ALA A 768 12.88 36.17 -3.60
N GLN A 769 12.44 36.29 -2.33
CA GLN A 769 13.19 37.04 -1.31
C GLN A 769 14.56 36.42 -1.03
N LYS A 770 14.68 35.09 -0.95
CA LYS A 770 15.98 34.42 -0.79
C LYS A 770 16.94 34.75 -1.94
N ARG A 771 16.44 34.82 -3.18
CA ARG A 771 17.26 35.23 -4.34
C ARG A 771 17.73 36.68 -4.21
N GLN A 772 16.86 37.59 -3.78
CA GLN A 772 17.24 38.98 -3.53
C GLN A 772 18.26 39.13 -2.39
N ILE A 773 18.12 38.37 -1.31
CA ILE A 773 19.08 38.34 -0.21
C ILE A 773 20.44 37.88 -0.73
N LYS A 774 20.48 36.80 -1.51
CA LYS A 774 21.72 36.29 -2.10
C LYS A 774 22.38 37.31 -3.04
N GLU A 775 21.60 38.04 -3.83
CA GLU A 775 22.11 39.10 -4.69
C GLU A 775 22.66 40.29 -3.88
N LEU A 776 22.02 40.63 -2.76
CA LEU A 776 22.52 41.65 -1.83
C LEU A 776 23.80 41.20 -1.11
N GLU A 777 23.89 39.93 -0.71
CA GLU A 777 25.10 39.34 -0.15
C GLU A 777 26.26 39.39 -1.15
N GLU A 778 26.01 39.04 -2.41
CA GLU A 778 26.99 39.14 -3.50
C GLU A 778 27.43 40.59 -3.74
N LYS A 779 26.49 41.56 -3.76
CA LYS A 779 26.81 42.99 -3.86
C LYS A 779 27.57 43.51 -2.65
N PHE A 780 27.26 43.03 -1.44
CA PHE A 780 27.96 43.39 -0.21
C PHE A 780 29.39 42.83 -0.21
N LEU A 781 29.57 41.58 -0.63
CA LEU A 781 30.89 40.98 -0.83
C LEU A 781 31.71 41.77 -1.86
N PHE A 782 31.08 42.19 -2.96
CA PHE A 782 31.72 43.03 -3.96
C PHE A 782 32.13 44.40 -3.41
N LEU A 783 31.26 45.07 -2.66
CA LEU A 783 31.59 46.34 -1.99
C LEU A 783 32.69 46.16 -0.94
N PHE A 784 32.63 45.09 -0.15
CA PHE A 784 33.64 44.76 0.84
C PHE A 784 35.02 44.54 0.18
N LEU A 785 35.07 43.79 -0.92
CA LEU A 785 36.27 43.62 -1.74
C LEU A 785 36.75 44.95 -2.31
N PHE A 786 35.85 45.78 -2.86
CA PHE A 786 36.17 47.09 -3.41
C PHE A 786 36.75 48.04 -2.36
N PHE A 787 36.15 48.14 -1.18
CA PHE A 787 36.67 48.96 -0.07
C PHE A 787 37.95 48.40 0.53
N SER A 788 38.10 47.08 0.60
CA SER A 788 39.35 46.43 1.02
C SER A 788 40.48 46.76 0.05
N LEU A 789 40.22 46.70 -1.26
CA LEU A 789 41.16 47.14 -2.29
C LEU A 789 41.46 48.64 -2.21
N ALA A 790 40.45 49.48 -2.01
CA ALA A 790 40.63 50.93 -1.86
C ALA A 790 41.46 51.28 -0.61
N PHE A 791 41.28 50.54 0.49
CA PHE A 791 42.07 50.68 1.71
C PHE A 791 43.52 50.24 1.53
N ILE A 792 43.75 49.14 0.80
CA ILE A 792 45.09 48.67 0.40
C ILE A 792 45.76 49.69 -0.54
N LEU A 793 45.00 50.35 -1.41
CA LEU A 793 45.51 51.39 -2.32
C LEU A 793 45.73 52.76 -1.65
N TRP A 794 45.11 53.01 -0.49
CA TRP A 794 45.25 54.23 0.30
C TRP A 794 46.39 54.12 1.33
N SER A 795 46.70 52.89 1.78
CA SER A 795 47.83 52.57 2.68
C SER A 795 49.14 52.48 1.89
#